data_AF-A0A506PKN9-F1
#
_entry.id   AF-A0A506PKN9-F1
#
_cell.length_a   1.000
_cell.length_b   1.000
_cell.length_c   1.000
_cell.angle_alpha   90.00
_cell.angle_beta   90.00
_cell.angle_gamma   90.00
#
_symmetry.space_group_name_H-M   'P 1'
#
loop_
_entity.id
_entity.type
_entity.pdbx_description
1 polymer ?
#
loop_
_entity_poly.entity_id
_entity_poly.type
_entity_poly.pdbx_seq_one_letter_code
_entity_poly.pdbx_strand_id
1 'polypeptide(L)'
;MNPFPSSRIVKTFGLFAVFFSLFYCTSEQPPSKEAPQLMALGYGINGISLAVEDIDSAQTYFTDVLGFSLPRKDLEKSLIDQAFSSFFQFPDMSYIELVTLPDSMPTSEKNAAFRSFTKQGQGAFSYSISSSSAEQTSNWLTSQKFVMDSLQSLFMTEEVPSGWGMNDGGATMLSTRFVQQDYPALLPDFMQIRNFPYERITDFISFYVIQREFISHPNGAVGISAIQLVVKDLEKSRSEFQNMGFEEIIDDNLKNQARFRVKRHQEIQLFGVDEKDVDSEFPENRKSKILGVTVEVKNLKATRDTLNLKLPEKAIQFDSINQILTIPGEYAMGLRMQFIQESKEQAMQAERLKISFGGKLDSVASSNAEAMYLKYCALCHGPDREGYAADNAPSLRSKSLLGTSFNNNFLRYTIQYGRNETAMAGYYKAAGGPLEYIEIELLLKWLNEKAEIENPIELSNDPIKGDIELGAKIYSQACASCHGAKGEGVLAPALGHPMLLATASDQFLRYAIAEGRDGTPMLAFKDSLSSEEIDGVTAFLRSRASGWDVPKTAVVSMPTPEEYVLNPNGKQPNFKLREGLYLSAKQLNEALKDSVKMVILDARSTAAWHQTHIPGSAPVPYYEDPETFVQHIPNDGTWVVAYCACPHAASGVVIQTLRRLGYKNTAILDEGILVWSQMGYPIRSGQ
;
A
#
# COMPACT_ATOMS: atom_id res chain seq x y z
N MET A 1 -4.29 14.06 -33.41
CA MET A 1 -2.86 14.29 -33.65
C MET A 1 -2.08 13.53 -32.57
N ASN A 2 -1.06 12.74 -32.92
CA ASN A 2 -0.23 12.02 -31.93
C ASN A 2 0.64 12.99 -31.12
N PRO A 3 0.60 12.99 -29.77
CA PRO A 3 1.44 13.87 -28.96
C PRO A 3 2.35 13.09 -28.00
N PHE A 4 3.28 12.27 -28.52
CA PHE A 4 4.42 11.77 -27.73
C PHE A 4 5.67 11.62 -28.62
N PRO A 5 6.60 12.59 -28.63
CA PRO A 5 7.91 12.43 -29.26
C PRO A 5 8.81 11.53 -28.42
N SER A 6 9.76 10.87 -29.08
CA SER A 6 10.63 9.86 -28.50
C SER A 6 11.84 10.43 -27.75
N SER A 7 11.87 10.25 -26.43
CA SER A 7 13.12 10.07 -25.66
C SER A 7 12.89 8.93 -24.65
N ARG A 8 13.90 8.06 -24.45
CA ARG A 8 13.67 6.69 -23.94
C ARG A 8 14.23 6.35 -22.55
N ILE A 9 15.11 7.18 -21.98
CA ILE A 9 15.91 6.82 -20.81
C ILE A 9 15.18 7.08 -19.47
N VAL A 10 14.18 7.98 -19.44
CA VAL A 10 13.46 8.36 -18.21
C VAL A 10 12.38 7.34 -17.80
N LYS A 11 12.03 6.36 -18.64
CA LYS A 11 10.79 5.57 -18.44
C LYS A 11 10.85 4.55 -17.30
N THR A 12 11.99 3.93 -17.03
CA THR A 12 12.07 2.78 -16.10
C THR A 12 11.93 3.20 -14.64
N PHE A 13 12.62 4.27 -14.21
CA PHE A 13 12.37 4.92 -12.92
C PHE A 13 11.23 5.97 -12.97
N GLY A 14 10.87 6.47 -14.16
CA GLY A 14 9.71 7.33 -14.35
C GLY A 14 8.37 6.67 -13.95
N LEU A 15 8.27 5.33 -14.06
CA LEU A 15 7.10 4.59 -13.56
C LEU A 15 6.95 4.65 -12.02
N PHE A 16 8.05 4.71 -11.27
CA PHE A 16 7.99 5.05 -9.84
C PHE A 16 7.56 6.51 -9.65
N ALA A 17 8.11 7.45 -10.43
CA ALA A 17 7.86 8.88 -10.25
C ALA A 17 6.39 9.31 -10.52
N VAL A 18 5.74 8.73 -11.53
CA VAL A 18 4.39 9.18 -11.96
C VAL A 18 3.32 8.91 -10.88
N PHE A 19 3.37 7.77 -10.17
CA PHE A 19 2.37 7.46 -9.13
C PHE A 19 2.67 8.09 -7.76
N PHE A 20 3.94 8.29 -7.38
CA PHE A 20 4.27 8.89 -6.08
C PHE A 20 4.14 10.43 -6.03
N SER A 21 4.05 11.10 -7.19
CA SER A 21 4.01 12.56 -7.30
C SER A 21 2.71 13.24 -6.79
N LEU A 22 1.64 12.48 -6.54
CA LEU A 22 0.36 13.03 -6.04
C LEU A 22 0.29 13.30 -4.52
N PHE A 23 1.36 13.04 -3.76
CA PHE A 23 1.39 13.22 -2.31
C PHE A 23 2.69 13.91 -1.82
N TYR A 24 2.99 15.08 -2.37
CA TYR A 24 4.03 15.97 -1.84
C TYR A 24 3.48 16.83 -0.69
N CYS A 25 3.63 16.33 0.54
CA CYS A 25 3.87 17.16 1.73
C CYS A 25 4.72 16.36 2.71
N THR A 26 5.79 16.97 3.18
CA THR A 26 6.76 16.34 4.07
C THR A 26 6.37 16.52 5.53
N SER A 27 6.56 15.47 6.31
CA SER A 27 6.93 15.61 7.72
C SER A 27 7.95 14.54 8.05
N GLU A 28 9.16 14.94 8.40
CA GLU A 28 10.13 14.04 9.01
C GLU A 28 9.54 13.57 10.34
N GLN A 29 9.19 12.29 10.43
CA GLN A 29 8.99 11.61 11.70
C GLN A 29 10.18 10.69 11.93
N PRO A 30 10.79 10.69 13.13
CA PRO A 30 11.71 9.61 13.50
C PRO A 30 10.90 8.30 13.60
N PRO A 31 11.42 7.17 13.09
CA PRO A 31 10.68 5.91 13.10
C PRO A 31 10.36 5.46 14.53
N SER A 32 9.19 4.82 14.69
CA SER A 32 8.76 4.28 15.98
C SER A 32 9.68 3.16 16.47
N LYS A 33 9.70 2.95 17.78
CA LYS A 33 10.78 2.25 18.51
C LYS A 33 10.89 0.74 18.31
N GLU A 34 10.09 0.12 17.43
CA GLU A 34 9.87 -1.34 17.43
C GLU A 34 9.94 -2.00 16.03
N ALA A 35 10.67 -1.41 15.08
CA ALA A 35 11.12 -2.14 13.88
C ALA A 35 12.42 -2.93 14.18
N PRO A 36 12.62 -4.14 13.62
CA PRO A 36 13.91 -4.83 13.70
C PRO A 36 15.04 -3.96 13.14
N GLN A 37 16.01 -3.60 13.99
CA GLN A 37 17.01 -2.56 13.70
C GLN A 37 17.85 -2.83 12.43
N LEU A 38 17.93 -4.09 11.99
CA LEU A 38 18.68 -4.51 10.81
C LEU A 38 18.15 -3.89 9.51
N MET A 39 16.83 -3.85 9.30
CA MET A 39 16.20 -3.40 8.04
C MET A 39 15.29 -2.17 8.20
N ALA A 40 14.85 -1.88 9.43
CA ALA A 40 13.81 -0.89 9.71
C ALA A 40 12.59 -1.07 8.78
N LEU A 41 12.28 -0.09 7.92
CA LEU A 41 11.15 -0.13 6.99
C LEU A 41 11.50 -0.69 5.60
N GLY A 42 12.68 -1.31 5.44
CA GLY A 42 13.08 -1.99 4.23
C GLY A 42 12.10 -3.06 3.76
N TYR A 43 11.97 -3.24 2.44
CA TYR A 43 10.91 -4.04 1.81
C TYR A 43 11.27 -5.51 1.52
N GLY A 44 12.45 -5.97 1.94
CA GLY A 44 12.92 -7.36 1.79
C GLY A 44 14.16 -7.47 0.91
N ILE A 45 14.26 -8.56 0.13
CA ILE A 45 15.34 -8.78 -0.84
C ILE A 45 15.30 -7.68 -1.90
N ASN A 46 16.44 -7.01 -2.12
CA ASN A 46 16.64 -6.12 -3.26
C ASN A 46 17.01 -6.94 -4.49
N GLY A 47 18.03 -7.79 -4.41
CA GLY A 47 18.45 -8.57 -5.56
C GLY A 47 19.80 -9.24 -5.40
N ILE A 48 20.22 -9.89 -6.47
CA ILE A 48 21.48 -10.60 -6.60
C ILE A 48 22.28 -10.04 -7.77
N SER A 49 23.59 -9.88 -7.59
CA SER A 49 24.50 -9.39 -8.62
C SER A 49 25.34 -10.55 -9.16
N LEU A 50 25.29 -10.72 -10.47
CA LEU A 50 25.83 -11.81 -11.24
C LEU A 50 26.97 -11.29 -12.12
N ALA A 51 28.19 -11.78 -11.89
CA ALA A 51 29.33 -11.39 -12.72
C ALA A 51 29.27 -12.14 -14.05
N VAL A 52 29.30 -11.41 -15.16
CA VAL A 52 29.23 -11.94 -16.52
C VAL A 52 30.41 -11.46 -17.35
N GLU A 53 30.95 -12.33 -18.19
CA GLU A 53 32.09 -12.01 -19.07
C GLU A 53 31.68 -11.00 -20.13
N ASP A 54 30.63 -11.31 -20.88
CA ASP A 54 30.03 -10.44 -21.89
C ASP A 54 28.58 -10.11 -21.57
N ILE A 55 28.29 -8.82 -21.35
CA ILE A 55 26.96 -8.38 -20.93
C ILE A 55 25.94 -8.47 -22.07
N ASP A 56 26.33 -8.25 -23.33
CA ASP A 56 25.41 -8.35 -24.48
C ASP A 56 24.93 -9.81 -24.68
N SER A 57 25.83 -10.79 -24.55
CA SER A 57 25.49 -12.22 -24.54
C SER A 57 24.63 -12.59 -23.32
N ALA A 58 24.93 -12.05 -22.14
CA ALA A 58 24.12 -12.27 -20.95
C ALA A 58 22.70 -11.70 -21.09
N GLN A 59 22.56 -10.45 -21.54
CA GLN A 59 21.25 -9.85 -21.83
C GLN A 59 20.45 -10.72 -22.82
N THR A 60 21.11 -11.19 -23.88
CA THR A 60 20.49 -12.03 -24.91
C THR A 60 20.06 -13.39 -24.33
N TYR A 61 20.89 -14.04 -23.51
CA TYR A 61 20.57 -15.34 -22.92
C TYR A 61 19.41 -15.27 -21.92
N PHE A 62 19.47 -14.30 -20.99
CA PHE A 62 18.39 -14.09 -20.01
C PHE A 62 17.05 -13.73 -20.68
N THR A 63 17.08 -12.99 -21.81
CA THR A 63 15.87 -12.64 -22.57
C THR A 63 15.34 -13.80 -23.41
N ASP A 64 16.17 -14.37 -24.28
CA ASP A 64 15.72 -15.21 -25.40
C ASP A 64 15.70 -16.72 -25.07
N VAL A 65 16.43 -17.12 -24.01
CA VAL A 65 16.52 -18.51 -23.53
C VAL A 65 15.79 -18.67 -22.19
N LEU A 66 16.14 -17.86 -21.18
CA LEU A 66 15.53 -17.96 -19.85
C LEU A 66 14.18 -17.23 -19.73
N GLY A 67 13.82 -16.38 -20.71
CA GLY A 67 12.49 -15.79 -20.82
C GLY A 67 12.20 -14.64 -19.84
N PHE A 68 13.21 -13.84 -19.48
CA PHE A 68 13.03 -12.62 -18.68
C PHE A 68 12.88 -11.37 -19.57
N SER A 69 11.97 -10.47 -19.22
CA SER A 69 11.90 -9.15 -19.87
C SER A 69 13.02 -8.24 -19.37
N LEU A 70 14.00 -7.95 -20.24
CA LEU A 70 15.13 -7.05 -19.96
C LEU A 70 15.27 -6.00 -21.08
N PRO A 71 15.39 -4.70 -20.78
CA PRO A 71 15.70 -3.68 -21.78
C PRO A 71 17.10 -3.89 -22.36
N ARG A 72 17.21 -4.12 -23.67
CA ARG A 72 18.51 -4.31 -24.33
C ARG A 72 19.24 -2.96 -24.45
N LYS A 73 20.52 -2.95 -24.08
CA LYS A 73 21.50 -1.83 -24.20
C LYS A 73 21.39 -0.64 -23.24
N ASP A 74 20.49 -0.66 -22.26
CA ASP A 74 20.55 0.30 -21.15
C ASP A 74 21.58 -0.21 -20.13
N LEU A 75 22.79 0.37 -20.17
CA LEU A 75 23.89 0.09 -19.24
C LEU A 75 24.02 1.22 -18.21
N GLU A 76 24.06 0.86 -16.94
CA GLU A 76 24.24 1.76 -15.81
C GLU A 76 25.61 1.53 -15.15
N LYS A 77 26.02 2.46 -14.26
CA LYS A 77 27.21 2.25 -13.43
C LYS A 77 26.88 1.26 -12.32
N SER A 78 27.73 0.25 -12.11
CA SER A 78 27.59 -0.65 -10.97
C SER A 78 28.23 -0.07 -9.70
N LEU A 79 27.94 -0.68 -8.55
CA LEU A 79 28.61 -0.44 -7.28
C LEU A 79 30.06 -0.98 -7.24
N ILE A 80 30.51 -1.67 -8.29
CA ILE A 80 31.90 -2.09 -8.51
C ILE A 80 32.64 -1.02 -9.32
N ASP A 81 33.81 -0.59 -8.85
CA ASP A 81 34.60 0.47 -9.47
C ASP A 81 34.96 0.16 -10.94
N GLN A 82 34.57 1.08 -11.84
CA GLN A 82 34.73 1.01 -13.30
C GLN A 82 33.93 -0.12 -14.00
N ALA A 83 33.02 -0.80 -13.30
CA ALA A 83 32.14 -1.81 -13.88
C ALA A 83 30.80 -1.20 -14.37
N PHE A 84 30.22 -1.87 -15.36
CA PHE A 84 28.90 -1.56 -15.91
C PHE A 84 27.92 -2.65 -15.54
N SER A 85 26.65 -2.28 -15.40
CA SER A 85 25.58 -3.22 -15.08
C SER A 85 24.34 -3.02 -15.93
N SER A 86 23.50 -4.05 -15.93
CA SER A 86 22.13 -4.01 -16.44
C SER A 86 21.29 -4.98 -15.62
N PHE A 87 20.06 -4.61 -15.28
CA PHE A 87 19.22 -5.42 -14.40
C PHE A 87 17.80 -5.58 -14.96
N PHE A 88 17.15 -6.69 -14.59
CA PHE A 88 15.70 -6.85 -14.75
C PHE A 88 15.06 -6.95 -13.36
N GLN A 89 13.95 -6.22 -13.18
CA GLN A 89 13.18 -6.16 -11.94
C GLN A 89 11.99 -7.10 -12.02
N PHE A 90 11.48 -7.48 -10.85
CA PHE A 90 10.25 -8.23 -10.65
C PHE A 90 9.17 -7.36 -9.95
N PRO A 91 7.88 -7.73 -10.08
CA PRO A 91 6.78 -7.05 -9.38
C PRO A 91 6.91 -6.90 -7.86
N ASP A 92 7.66 -7.78 -7.17
CA ASP A 92 7.89 -7.71 -5.72
C ASP A 92 9.00 -6.74 -5.27
N MET A 93 9.51 -5.90 -6.18
CA MET A 93 10.69 -5.03 -6.06
C MET A 93 12.05 -5.70 -6.16
N SER A 94 12.13 -7.03 -6.17
CA SER A 94 13.42 -7.70 -6.30
C SER A 94 13.96 -7.64 -7.73
N TYR A 95 15.26 -7.84 -7.92
CA TYR A 95 15.90 -7.81 -9.24
C TYR A 95 17.09 -8.76 -9.36
N ILE A 96 17.54 -8.98 -10.59
CA ILE A 96 18.82 -9.62 -10.91
C ILE A 96 19.65 -8.63 -11.72
N GLU A 97 20.85 -8.30 -11.23
CA GLU A 97 21.83 -7.41 -11.87
C GLU A 97 22.91 -8.24 -12.56
N LEU A 98 23.14 -8.00 -13.85
CA LEU A 98 24.25 -8.53 -14.62
C LEU A 98 25.37 -7.49 -14.60
N VAL A 99 26.56 -7.85 -14.12
CA VAL A 99 27.70 -6.93 -13.93
C VAL A 99 28.90 -7.39 -14.75
N THR A 100 29.48 -6.49 -15.53
CA THR A 100 30.71 -6.73 -16.31
C THR A 100 31.76 -5.65 -16.02
N LEU A 101 33.04 -6.02 -16.07
CA LEU A 101 34.17 -5.09 -15.95
C LEU A 101 34.99 -5.18 -17.24
N PRO A 102 34.98 -4.16 -18.11
CA PRO A 102 35.70 -4.22 -19.39
C PRO A 102 37.19 -4.45 -19.23
N ASP A 103 37.77 -5.30 -20.07
CA ASP A 103 39.22 -5.58 -20.08
C ASP A 103 40.09 -4.35 -20.37
N SER A 104 39.53 -3.34 -21.03
CA SER A 104 40.19 -2.05 -21.28
C SER A 104 40.36 -1.18 -20.03
N MET A 105 39.59 -1.43 -18.97
CA MET A 105 39.72 -0.69 -17.71
C MET A 105 40.95 -1.19 -16.92
N PRO A 106 41.74 -0.31 -16.29
CA PRO A 106 42.83 -0.73 -15.42
C PRO A 106 42.33 -1.52 -14.20
N THR A 107 43.24 -2.29 -13.59
CA THR A 107 42.98 -2.86 -12.26
C THR A 107 43.22 -1.76 -11.22
N SER A 108 42.19 -1.41 -10.46
CA SER A 108 42.29 -0.55 -9.28
C SER A 108 42.29 -1.40 -8.01
N GLU A 109 42.74 -0.85 -6.90
CA GLU A 109 42.61 -1.49 -5.58
C GLU A 109 41.15 -1.83 -5.26
N LYS A 110 40.20 -0.99 -5.72
CA LYS A 110 38.75 -1.15 -5.51
C LYS A 110 38.10 -2.23 -6.39
N ASN A 111 38.67 -2.57 -7.54
CA ASN A 111 38.14 -3.63 -8.43
C ASN A 111 39.00 -4.89 -8.50
N ALA A 112 40.14 -4.94 -7.82
CA ALA A 112 41.06 -6.08 -7.81
C ALA A 112 40.39 -7.40 -7.38
N ALA A 113 39.62 -7.39 -6.29
CA ALA A 113 38.90 -8.57 -5.82
C ALA A 113 37.85 -9.05 -6.84
N PHE A 114 37.08 -8.13 -7.43
CA PHE A 114 36.08 -8.47 -8.46
C PHE A 114 36.74 -9.03 -9.73
N ARG A 115 37.85 -8.43 -10.18
CA ARG A 115 38.63 -8.93 -11.32
C ARG A 115 39.33 -10.26 -11.03
N SER A 116 39.61 -10.59 -9.77
CA SER A 116 40.08 -11.91 -9.36
C SER A 116 38.96 -12.96 -9.42
N PHE A 117 37.73 -12.56 -9.08
CA PHE A 117 36.54 -13.39 -9.18
C PHE A 117 36.17 -13.69 -10.64
N THR A 118 36.07 -12.68 -11.52
CA THR A 118 35.71 -12.90 -12.93
C THR A 118 36.70 -13.79 -13.69
N LYS A 119 37.99 -13.80 -13.29
CA LYS A 119 39.00 -14.74 -13.83
C LYS A 119 38.77 -16.20 -13.44
N GLN A 120 37.94 -16.48 -12.43
CA GLN A 120 37.54 -17.84 -12.04
C GLN A 120 36.26 -18.29 -12.76
N GLY A 121 35.59 -17.39 -13.50
CA GLY A 121 34.39 -17.66 -14.28
C GLY A 121 33.22 -16.74 -13.93
N GLN A 122 32.06 -17.05 -14.50
CA GLN A 122 30.80 -16.36 -14.25
C GLN A 122 30.13 -16.88 -12.98
N GLY A 123 29.40 -16.03 -12.25
CA GLY A 123 28.65 -16.45 -11.06
C GLY A 123 28.20 -15.32 -10.15
N ALA A 124 27.30 -15.65 -9.22
CA ALA A 124 26.81 -14.71 -8.24
C ALA A 124 27.92 -14.31 -7.25
N PHE A 125 28.14 -13.00 -7.09
CA PHE A 125 29.24 -12.47 -6.27
C PHE A 125 28.77 -11.63 -5.09
N SER A 126 27.58 -11.03 -5.15
CA SER A 126 26.95 -10.33 -4.02
C SER A 126 25.42 -10.44 -4.12
N TYR A 127 24.75 -10.15 -3.01
CA TYR A 127 23.31 -9.98 -2.93
C TYR A 127 22.98 -8.92 -1.90
N SER A 128 21.78 -8.35 -1.97
CA SER A 128 21.43 -7.16 -1.21
C SER A 128 20.01 -7.20 -0.65
N ILE A 129 19.84 -6.49 0.47
CA ILE A 129 18.61 -6.38 1.23
C ILE A 129 18.26 -4.90 1.37
N SER A 130 16.97 -4.60 1.27
CA SER A 130 16.42 -3.26 1.41
C SER A 130 16.50 -2.81 2.87
N SER A 131 17.06 -1.62 3.09
CA SER A 131 16.99 -0.92 4.37
C SER A 131 16.46 0.50 4.13
N SER A 132 15.61 1.00 5.04
CA SER A 132 15.19 2.40 4.99
C SER A 132 16.25 3.39 5.50
N SER A 133 17.34 2.90 6.11
CA SER A 133 18.50 3.71 6.51
C SER A 133 19.77 2.86 6.56
N ALA A 134 20.64 3.02 5.56
CA ALA A 134 21.92 2.30 5.51
C ALA A 134 22.83 2.64 6.70
N GLU A 135 22.74 3.87 7.21
CA GLU A 135 23.47 4.31 8.41
C GLU A 135 22.97 3.61 9.70
N GLN A 136 21.65 3.53 9.92
CA GLN A 136 21.11 2.83 11.09
C GLN A 136 21.44 1.34 11.06
N THR A 137 21.33 0.71 9.88
CA THR A 137 21.76 -0.69 9.69
C THR A 137 23.25 -0.88 10.00
N SER A 138 24.12 0.01 9.53
CA SER A 138 25.57 -0.04 9.81
C SER A 138 25.87 0.11 11.31
N ASN A 139 25.19 1.05 11.98
CA ASN A 139 25.33 1.27 13.42
C ASN A 139 24.84 0.07 14.24
N TRP A 140 23.72 -0.55 13.84
CA TRP A 140 23.22 -1.79 14.44
C TRP A 140 24.23 -2.93 14.28
N LEU A 141 24.70 -3.21 13.08
CA LEU A 141 25.68 -4.27 12.80
C LEU A 141 27.00 -4.05 13.56
N THR A 142 27.45 -2.79 13.65
CA THR A 142 28.61 -2.41 14.47
C THR A 142 28.38 -2.70 15.96
N SER A 143 27.16 -2.46 16.48
CA SER A 143 26.80 -2.82 17.86
C SER A 143 26.79 -4.34 18.09
N GLN A 144 26.48 -5.13 17.05
CA GLN A 144 26.61 -6.59 17.03
C GLN A 144 28.04 -7.07 16.71
N LYS A 145 29.03 -6.16 16.78
CA LYS A 145 30.48 -6.41 16.61
C LYS A 145 30.93 -6.79 15.19
N PHE A 146 30.10 -6.56 14.17
CA PHE A 146 30.55 -6.65 12.78
C PHE A 146 31.42 -5.46 12.40
N VAL A 147 32.36 -5.68 11.47
CA VAL A 147 33.23 -4.62 10.94
C VAL A 147 32.66 -4.17 9.58
N MET A 148 32.10 -2.96 9.56
CA MET A 148 31.46 -2.35 8.39
C MET A 148 32.45 -1.49 7.60
N ASP A 149 32.30 -1.46 6.28
CA ASP A 149 32.95 -0.48 5.41
C ASP A 149 32.21 0.88 5.47
N SER A 150 32.91 1.92 5.03
CA SER A 150 32.35 3.22 4.70
C SER A 150 31.12 3.12 3.78
N LEU A 151 30.14 4.03 4.00
CA LEU A 151 28.92 4.08 3.20
C LEU A 151 29.26 4.40 1.73
N GLN A 152 28.92 3.47 0.84
CA GLN A 152 29.11 3.62 -0.59
C GLN A 152 27.92 4.38 -1.19
N SER A 153 28.21 5.36 -2.06
CA SER A 153 27.20 6.22 -2.71
C SER A 153 27.14 5.93 -4.20
N LEU A 154 25.96 5.56 -4.71
CA LEU A 154 25.73 5.35 -6.15
C LEU A 154 24.95 6.52 -6.75
N PHE A 155 25.46 7.06 -7.85
CA PHE A 155 24.80 8.09 -8.66
C PHE A 155 24.31 7.43 -9.96
N MET A 156 23.00 7.37 -10.17
CA MET A 156 22.42 6.76 -11.38
C MET A 156 22.55 7.66 -12.62
N THR A 157 22.75 8.97 -12.46
CA THR A 157 22.98 9.91 -13.56
C THR A 157 24.20 10.79 -13.27
N GLU A 158 25.06 11.00 -14.27
CA GLU A 158 26.08 12.06 -14.22
C GLU A 158 25.51 13.44 -14.58
N GLU A 159 24.40 13.47 -15.33
CA GLU A 159 23.72 14.72 -15.66
C GLU A 159 23.08 15.33 -14.42
N VAL A 160 23.34 16.62 -14.20
CA VAL A 160 22.63 17.44 -13.22
C VAL A 160 21.15 17.50 -13.64
N PRO A 161 20.20 17.08 -12.79
CA PRO A 161 18.78 17.09 -13.14
C PRO A 161 18.31 18.48 -13.58
N SER A 162 17.61 18.55 -14.72
CA SER A 162 16.98 19.79 -15.17
C SER A 162 15.53 19.86 -14.65
N GLY A 163 15.23 20.90 -13.87
CA GLY A 163 13.93 21.07 -13.21
C GLY A 163 13.82 20.33 -11.87
N TRP A 164 12.60 20.16 -11.38
CA TRP A 164 12.31 19.49 -10.11
C TRP A 164 12.11 17.98 -10.31
N GLY A 165 12.89 17.16 -9.61
CA GLY A 165 12.77 15.70 -9.62
C GLY A 165 13.22 15.10 -8.28
N MET A 166 13.00 13.80 -8.07
CA MET A 166 13.41 13.11 -6.83
C MET A 166 14.93 12.94 -6.70
N ASN A 167 15.66 13.07 -7.81
CA ASN A 167 17.12 13.22 -7.80
C ASN A 167 17.45 14.68 -7.51
N ASP A 168 18.08 14.93 -6.38
CA ASP A 168 18.54 16.25 -5.90
C ASP A 168 19.89 16.68 -6.50
N GLY A 169 20.41 15.91 -7.47
CA GLY A 169 21.80 15.97 -7.94
C GLY A 169 22.77 15.19 -7.05
N GLY A 170 22.27 14.57 -5.98
CA GLY A 170 23.03 13.71 -5.06
C GLY A 170 22.98 12.23 -5.44
N ALA A 171 23.56 11.40 -4.57
CA ALA A 171 23.53 9.95 -4.73
C ALA A 171 22.08 9.44 -4.71
N THR A 172 21.73 8.52 -5.61
CA THR A 172 20.41 7.92 -5.71
C THR A 172 20.24 6.74 -4.75
N MET A 173 21.34 6.05 -4.43
CA MET A 173 21.37 4.96 -3.45
C MET A 173 22.57 5.09 -2.50
N LEU A 174 22.37 4.64 -1.26
CA LEU A 174 23.41 4.42 -0.26
C LEU A 174 23.47 2.93 0.05
N SER A 175 24.68 2.37 0.15
CA SER A 175 24.91 0.98 0.54
C SER A 175 25.85 0.92 1.75
N THR A 176 25.49 0.14 2.76
CA THR A 176 26.43 -0.32 3.80
C THR A 176 26.78 -1.78 3.56
N ARG A 177 28.06 -2.09 3.77
CA ARG A 177 28.68 -3.37 3.46
C ARG A 177 29.60 -3.80 4.60
N PHE A 178 29.82 -5.10 4.73
CA PHE A 178 30.93 -5.60 5.54
C PHE A 178 32.26 -5.27 4.84
N VAL A 179 33.36 -5.18 5.60
CA VAL A 179 34.70 -4.98 5.00
C VAL A 179 35.06 -6.19 4.14
N GLN A 180 34.93 -6.03 2.82
CA GLN A 180 35.07 -7.10 1.85
C GLN A 180 36.52 -7.22 1.36
N GLN A 181 37.16 -8.38 1.61
CA GLN A 181 38.53 -8.65 1.13
C GLN A 181 38.56 -9.53 -0.15
N ASP A 182 37.59 -10.44 -0.29
CA ASP A 182 37.47 -11.40 -1.41
C ASP A 182 36.01 -11.53 -1.86
N TYR A 183 35.77 -12.08 -3.05
CA TYR A 183 34.42 -12.47 -3.51
C TYR A 183 34.30 -14.00 -3.64
N PRO A 184 33.11 -14.59 -3.46
CA PRO A 184 31.80 -13.95 -3.28
C PRO A 184 31.53 -13.44 -1.86
N ALA A 185 30.72 -12.38 -1.75
CA ALA A 185 30.23 -11.81 -0.50
C ALA A 185 29.05 -12.65 0.02
N LEU A 186 29.31 -13.45 1.07
CA LEU A 186 28.31 -14.35 1.67
C LEU A 186 27.34 -13.62 2.61
N LEU A 187 27.74 -12.45 3.11
CA LEU A 187 26.92 -11.59 3.95
C LEU A 187 26.25 -10.52 3.07
N PRO A 188 25.02 -10.08 3.38
CA PRO A 188 24.26 -9.18 2.51
C PRO A 188 24.81 -7.76 2.51
N ASP A 189 24.78 -7.10 1.36
CA ASP A 189 24.77 -5.64 1.29
C ASP A 189 23.41 -5.10 1.80
N PHE A 190 23.39 -3.99 2.53
CA PHE A 190 22.15 -3.31 2.89
C PHE A 190 22.04 -1.98 2.17
N MET A 191 21.04 -1.86 1.30
CA MET A 191 20.89 -0.69 0.42
C MET A 191 19.62 0.10 0.68
N GLN A 192 19.80 1.42 0.70
CA GLN A 192 18.78 2.43 0.85
C GLN A 192 18.67 3.22 -0.46
N ILE A 193 17.48 3.31 -1.02
CA ILE A 193 17.16 4.24 -2.11
C ILE A 193 16.88 5.60 -1.46
N ARG A 194 17.68 6.63 -1.77
CA ARG A 194 17.46 7.98 -1.22
C ARG A 194 16.14 8.54 -1.73
N ASN A 195 15.47 9.32 -0.88
CA ASN A 195 14.17 9.94 -1.15
C ASN A 195 13.01 8.95 -1.44
N PHE A 196 13.23 7.64 -1.27
CA PHE A 196 12.18 6.64 -1.42
C PHE A 196 11.25 6.62 -0.18
N PRO A 197 9.91 6.66 -0.35
CA PRO A 197 8.98 6.79 0.76
C PRO A 197 8.68 5.44 1.42
N TYR A 198 9.67 4.88 2.15
CA TYR A 198 9.57 3.58 2.82
C TYR A 198 8.32 3.40 3.70
N GLU A 199 7.89 4.45 4.41
CA GLU A 199 6.64 4.48 5.21
C GLU A 199 5.39 4.07 4.41
N ARG A 200 5.39 4.29 3.08
CA ARG A 200 4.26 3.95 2.19
C ARG A 200 4.29 2.49 1.69
N ILE A 201 5.38 1.75 1.90
CA ILE A 201 5.48 0.32 1.52
C ILE A 201 4.82 -0.60 2.57
N THR A 202 4.23 -0.02 3.61
CA THR A 202 3.22 -0.69 4.44
C THR A 202 2.04 -1.23 3.58
N ASP A 203 1.70 -0.54 2.49
CA ASP A 203 0.78 -0.99 1.45
C ASP A 203 1.53 -1.73 0.31
N PHE A 204 2.26 -2.79 0.69
CA PHE A 204 3.03 -3.60 -0.27
C PHE A 204 2.16 -4.23 -1.35
N ILE A 205 0.90 -4.56 -1.04
CA ILE A 205 0.02 -5.19 -2.03
C ILE A 205 -0.37 -4.22 -3.14
N SER A 206 -0.70 -2.96 -2.83
CA SER A 206 -0.96 -1.96 -3.87
C SER A 206 0.24 -1.80 -4.78
N PHE A 207 1.45 -1.75 -4.19
CA PHE A 207 2.67 -1.69 -4.97
C PHE A 207 2.84 -2.92 -5.89
N TYR A 208 2.77 -4.14 -5.32
CA TYR A 208 2.96 -5.40 -6.04
C TYR A 208 1.98 -5.57 -7.21
N VAL A 209 0.70 -5.26 -6.99
CA VAL A 209 -0.35 -5.41 -8.00
C VAL A 209 -0.20 -4.37 -9.12
N ILE A 210 0.16 -3.13 -8.79
CA ILE A 210 0.46 -2.10 -9.81
C ILE A 210 1.66 -2.55 -10.65
N GLN A 211 2.76 -3.01 -10.03
CA GLN A 211 3.93 -3.46 -10.78
C GLN A 211 3.63 -4.68 -11.65
N ARG A 212 2.74 -5.59 -11.25
CA ARG A 212 2.31 -6.73 -12.08
C ARG A 212 1.67 -6.35 -13.41
N GLU A 213 1.12 -5.14 -13.55
CA GLU A 213 0.58 -4.64 -14.82
C GLU A 213 1.67 -4.09 -15.76
N PHE A 214 2.80 -3.63 -15.21
CA PHE A 214 3.89 -3.02 -15.99
C PHE A 214 5.10 -3.94 -16.19
N ILE A 215 5.34 -4.85 -15.23
CA ILE A 215 6.44 -5.82 -15.23
C ILE A 215 5.86 -7.22 -15.42
N SER A 216 6.18 -7.84 -16.56
CA SER A 216 5.81 -9.22 -16.86
C SER A 216 6.90 -9.90 -17.69
N HIS A 217 7.30 -11.10 -17.27
CA HIS A 217 8.33 -11.90 -17.93
C HIS A 217 7.68 -13.05 -18.72
N PRO A 218 8.14 -13.38 -19.95
CA PRO A 218 7.67 -14.54 -20.71
C PRO A 218 7.67 -15.88 -19.95
N ASN A 219 8.63 -16.08 -19.05
CA ASN A 219 8.71 -17.26 -18.18
C ASN A 219 7.73 -17.23 -16.98
N GLY A 220 6.97 -16.15 -16.80
CA GLY A 220 5.98 -16.00 -15.73
C GLY A 220 6.54 -15.60 -14.37
N ALA A 221 7.82 -15.22 -14.24
CA ALA A 221 8.43 -14.78 -12.99
C ALA A 221 7.77 -13.53 -12.38
N VAL A 222 7.70 -13.49 -11.04
CA VAL A 222 7.03 -12.41 -10.28
C VAL A 222 7.78 -11.91 -9.04
N GLY A 223 8.85 -12.57 -8.61
CA GLY A 223 9.66 -12.14 -7.46
C GLY A 223 10.71 -13.16 -7.04
N ILE A 224 11.66 -12.75 -6.18
CA ILE A 224 12.65 -13.63 -5.55
C ILE A 224 12.12 -13.99 -4.15
N SER A 225 11.85 -15.27 -3.92
CA SER A 225 11.45 -15.80 -2.60
C SER A 225 12.62 -16.31 -1.77
N ALA A 226 13.77 -16.66 -2.35
CA ALA A 226 14.95 -17.03 -1.57
C ALA A 226 16.28 -16.69 -2.25
N ILE A 227 17.26 -16.29 -1.43
CA ILE A 227 18.70 -16.36 -1.77
C ILE A 227 19.28 -17.65 -1.20
N GLN A 228 20.10 -18.35 -1.98
CA GLN A 228 20.66 -19.66 -1.62
C GLN A 228 22.18 -19.58 -1.52
N LEU A 229 22.73 -19.97 -0.36
CA LEU A 229 24.15 -19.90 -0.02
C LEU A 229 24.66 -21.29 0.37
N VAL A 230 25.83 -21.67 -0.14
CA VAL A 230 26.57 -22.83 0.39
C VAL A 230 27.63 -22.31 1.35
N VAL A 231 27.66 -22.86 2.56
CA VAL A 231 28.58 -22.45 3.63
C VAL A 231 29.41 -23.63 4.12
N LYS A 232 30.71 -23.42 4.31
CA LYS A 232 31.62 -24.45 4.81
C LYS A 232 31.35 -24.83 6.27
N ASP A 233 30.84 -23.91 7.07
CA ASP A 233 30.56 -24.09 8.50
C ASP A 233 29.14 -23.55 8.77
N LEU A 234 28.16 -24.46 8.79
CA LEU A 234 26.75 -24.12 8.90
C LEU A 234 26.42 -23.50 10.26
N GLU A 235 26.99 -24.01 11.36
CA GLU A 235 26.70 -23.50 12.71
C GLU A 235 27.31 -22.11 12.95
N LYS A 236 28.54 -21.88 12.43
CA LYS A 236 29.14 -20.55 12.46
C LYS A 236 28.32 -19.56 11.64
N SER A 237 27.93 -19.90 10.41
CA SER A 237 27.13 -18.97 9.59
C SER A 237 25.71 -18.81 10.12
N ARG A 238 25.05 -19.85 10.65
CA ARG A 238 23.79 -19.73 11.40
C ARG A 238 23.93 -18.69 12.51
N SER A 239 24.98 -18.80 13.33
CA SER A 239 25.27 -17.85 14.40
C SER A 239 25.54 -16.43 13.87
N GLU A 240 26.21 -16.27 12.74
CA GLU A 240 26.42 -14.96 12.10
C GLU A 240 25.10 -14.29 11.69
N PHE A 241 24.20 -15.01 11.00
CA PHE A 241 22.89 -14.46 10.60
C PHE A 241 21.97 -14.20 11.80
N GLN A 242 21.96 -15.07 12.82
CA GLN A 242 21.24 -14.82 14.08
C GLN A 242 21.76 -13.55 14.78
N ASN A 243 23.09 -13.35 14.86
CA ASN A 243 23.71 -12.17 15.48
C ASN A 243 23.44 -10.87 14.71
N MET A 244 23.17 -10.92 13.40
CA MET A 244 22.67 -9.75 12.65
C MET A 244 21.23 -9.37 13.03
N GLY A 245 20.47 -10.30 13.62
CA GLY A 245 19.05 -10.12 13.93
C GLY A 245 18.09 -10.71 12.89
N PHE A 246 18.53 -11.66 12.06
CA PHE A 246 17.58 -12.46 11.26
C PHE A 246 16.90 -13.52 12.13
N GLU A 247 15.60 -13.73 11.88
CA GLU A 247 14.80 -14.76 12.53
C GLU A 247 14.99 -16.11 11.81
N GLU A 248 15.45 -17.15 12.52
CA GLU A 248 15.58 -18.50 11.95
C GLU A 248 14.22 -19.21 11.90
N ILE A 249 13.93 -19.82 10.75
CA ILE A 249 12.79 -20.69 10.51
C ILE A 249 13.22 -22.12 10.87
N ILE A 250 12.88 -22.56 12.08
CA ILE A 250 13.24 -23.87 12.61
C ILE A 250 12.45 -24.98 11.90
N ASP A 251 13.16 -25.95 11.34
CA ASP A 251 12.60 -27.19 10.78
C ASP A 251 13.51 -28.38 11.12
N ASP A 252 13.08 -29.18 12.10
CA ASP A 252 13.86 -30.31 12.65
C ASP A 252 14.19 -31.41 11.61
N ASN A 253 13.54 -31.38 10.43
CA ASN A 253 13.79 -32.33 9.35
C ASN A 253 15.03 -31.96 8.51
N LEU A 254 15.48 -30.70 8.55
CA LEU A 254 16.52 -30.15 7.69
C LEU A 254 17.91 -30.16 8.36
N LYS A 255 18.48 -31.36 8.52
CA LYS A 255 19.74 -31.58 9.28
C LYS A 255 20.99 -30.85 8.79
N ASN A 256 21.02 -30.38 7.55
CA ASN A 256 22.19 -29.72 6.94
C ASN A 256 21.80 -28.39 6.25
N GLN A 257 20.76 -27.73 6.77
CA GLN A 257 20.29 -26.43 6.27
C GLN A 257 19.93 -25.50 7.43
N ALA A 258 20.05 -24.19 7.21
CA ALA A 258 19.43 -23.16 8.04
C ALA A 258 18.63 -22.21 7.13
N ARG A 259 17.51 -21.69 7.61
CA ARG A 259 16.60 -20.81 6.85
C ARG A 259 16.29 -19.57 7.66
N PHE A 260 16.42 -18.40 7.07
CA PHE A 260 16.24 -17.12 7.75
C PHE A 260 15.16 -16.29 7.08
N ARG A 261 14.18 -15.81 7.83
CA ARG A 261 13.12 -14.92 7.33
C ARG A 261 13.70 -13.53 7.07
N VAL A 262 13.44 -12.98 5.88
CA VAL A 262 13.82 -11.61 5.49
C VAL A 262 12.62 -10.67 5.62
N LYS A 263 11.59 -10.86 4.78
CA LYS A 263 10.35 -10.07 4.81
C LYS A 263 9.24 -10.88 4.14
N ARG A 264 8.00 -10.84 4.67
CA ARG A 264 6.89 -11.66 4.16
C ARG A 264 7.32 -13.15 4.13
N HIS A 265 7.24 -13.80 2.98
CA HIS A 265 7.71 -15.16 2.69
C HIS A 265 9.13 -15.24 2.09
N GLN A 266 9.87 -14.13 2.02
CA GLN A 266 11.24 -14.11 1.49
C GLN A 266 12.25 -14.64 2.50
N GLU A 267 13.22 -15.43 2.03
CA GLU A 267 14.19 -16.16 2.86
C GLU A 267 15.66 -16.03 2.41
N ILE A 268 16.57 -16.33 3.33
CA ILE A 268 17.96 -16.71 3.03
C ILE A 268 18.16 -18.15 3.48
N GLN A 269 18.68 -18.99 2.59
CA GLN A 269 18.84 -20.43 2.79
C GLN A 269 20.32 -20.78 2.81
N LEU A 270 20.83 -21.24 3.95
CA LEU A 270 22.21 -21.72 4.11
C LEU A 270 22.22 -23.24 3.98
N PHE A 271 23.04 -23.77 3.09
CA PHE A 271 23.29 -25.21 2.94
C PHE A 271 24.71 -25.52 3.41
N GLY A 272 24.86 -26.44 4.37
CA GLY A 272 26.18 -26.92 4.76
C GLY A 272 26.74 -27.93 3.76
N VAL A 273 28.05 -28.15 3.76
CA VAL A 273 28.70 -29.16 2.91
C VAL A 273 28.85 -30.46 3.71
N ASP A 274 28.11 -31.52 3.34
CA ASP A 274 28.23 -32.83 4.00
C ASP A 274 29.45 -33.60 3.46
N GLU A 275 30.09 -34.43 4.29
CA GLU A 275 31.29 -35.20 3.91
C GLU A 275 30.98 -36.39 2.99
N LYS A 276 29.69 -36.73 2.80
CA LYS A 276 29.24 -37.92 2.06
C LYS A 276 28.67 -37.66 0.67
N ASP A 277 28.38 -36.41 0.30
CA ASP A 277 27.82 -36.04 -1.01
C ASP A 277 28.91 -35.98 -2.10
N VAL A 278 29.61 -37.10 -2.28
CA VAL A 278 30.81 -37.21 -3.13
C VAL A 278 30.49 -37.27 -4.64
N ASP A 279 29.28 -37.64 -5.04
CA ASP A 279 28.95 -38.06 -6.42
C ASP A 279 27.78 -37.31 -7.11
N SER A 280 27.31 -36.16 -6.61
CA SER A 280 26.31 -35.33 -7.32
C SER A 280 26.61 -33.83 -7.25
N GLU A 281 26.81 -33.19 -8.40
CA GLU A 281 27.04 -31.74 -8.64
C GLU A 281 28.21 -31.02 -7.93
N PHE A 282 28.79 -31.56 -6.84
CA PHE A 282 29.73 -30.81 -5.99
C PHE A 282 31.27 -31.11 -6.08
N PRO A 283 31.92 -31.46 -7.22
CA PRO A 283 33.36 -31.80 -7.25
C PRO A 283 34.37 -30.72 -6.79
N GLU A 284 34.13 -29.43 -7.05
CA GLU A 284 35.04 -28.34 -6.67
C GLU A 284 34.76 -27.70 -5.28
N ASN A 285 33.73 -28.16 -4.57
CA ASN A 285 32.92 -27.26 -3.73
C ASN A 285 33.19 -27.33 -2.22
N ARG A 286 34.46 -27.14 -1.80
CA ARG A 286 34.79 -26.87 -0.37
C ARG A 286 34.92 -25.38 -0.03
N LYS A 287 34.57 -24.51 -0.97
CA LYS A 287 34.53 -23.05 -0.81
C LYS A 287 33.07 -22.60 -0.68
N SER A 288 32.80 -21.80 0.34
CA SER A 288 31.48 -21.15 0.50
C SER A 288 31.19 -20.27 -0.72
N LYS A 289 29.94 -20.26 -1.20
CA LYS A 289 29.52 -19.47 -2.36
C LYS A 289 28.06 -19.05 -2.29
N ILE A 290 27.69 -18.00 -3.02
CA ILE A 290 26.30 -17.77 -3.40
C ILE A 290 25.96 -18.82 -4.47
N LEU A 291 24.99 -19.67 -4.20
CA LEU A 291 24.62 -20.79 -5.08
C LEU A 291 23.56 -20.38 -6.10
N GLY A 292 22.58 -19.59 -5.70
CA GLY A 292 21.39 -19.39 -6.52
C GLY A 292 20.29 -18.54 -5.90
N VAL A 293 19.16 -18.51 -6.61
CA VAL A 293 17.91 -17.89 -6.18
C VAL A 293 16.72 -18.83 -6.38
N THR A 294 15.70 -18.67 -5.55
CA THR A 294 14.35 -19.17 -5.83
C THR A 294 13.48 -18.02 -6.30
N VAL A 295 12.84 -18.20 -7.45
CA VAL A 295 12.00 -17.23 -8.14
C VAL A 295 10.56 -17.75 -8.12
N GLU A 296 9.61 -16.92 -7.69
CA GLU A 296 8.19 -17.24 -7.80
C GLU A 296 7.69 -17.03 -9.23
N VAL A 297 6.82 -17.91 -9.70
CA VAL A 297 6.18 -17.82 -11.01
C VAL A 297 4.67 -17.98 -10.92
N LYS A 298 3.93 -17.29 -11.81
CA LYS A 298 2.46 -17.32 -11.89
C LYS A 298 1.91 -18.74 -12.11
N ASN A 299 2.62 -19.56 -12.89
CA ASN A 299 2.20 -20.92 -13.20
C ASN A 299 3.43 -21.79 -13.52
N LEU A 300 3.80 -22.68 -12.61
CA LEU A 300 5.05 -23.45 -12.72
C LEU A 300 5.08 -24.40 -13.92
N LYS A 301 3.92 -24.96 -14.29
CA LYS A 301 3.82 -25.81 -15.49
C LYS A 301 4.10 -24.99 -16.75
N ALA A 302 3.49 -23.82 -16.89
CA ALA A 302 3.71 -22.94 -18.05
C ALA A 302 5.17 -22.46 -18.12
N THR A 303 5.78 -22.11 -16.99
CA THR A 303 7.22 -21.80 -16.90
C THR A 303 8.08 -22.95 -17.40
N ARG A 304 7.82 -24.19 -16.92
CA ARG A 304 8.54 -25.39 -17.37
C ARG A 304 8.36 -25.65 -18.86
N ASP A 305 7.14 -25.54 -19.37
CA ASP A 305 6.84 -25.74 -20.79
C ASP A 305 7.58 -24.70 -21.66
N THR A 306 7.62 -23.43 -21.25
CA THR A 306 8.37 -22.35 -21.93
C THR A 306 9.88 -22.62 -21.94
N LEU A 307 10.45 -23.03 -20.80
CA LEU A 307 11.89 -23.28 -20.67
C LEU A 307 12.32 -24.54 -21.44
N ASN A 308 11.51 -25.60 -21.45
CA ASN A 308 11.74 -26.82 -22.24
C ASN A 308 11.86 -26.55 -23.75
N LEU A 309 11.29 -25.46 -24.27
CA LEU A 309 11.39 -25.08 -25.70
C LEU A 309 12.73 -24.40 -26.05
N LYS A 310 13.54 -24.03 -25.06
CA LYS A 310 14.72 -23.18 -25.21
C LYS A 310 16.00 -23.81 -24.64
N LEU A 311 15.87 -24.56 -23.57
CA LEU A 311 16.96 -25.24 -22.89
C LEU A 311 17.07 -26.72 -23.32
N PRO A 312 18.27 -27.33 -23.29
CA PRO A 312 18.42 -28.76 -23.52
C PRO A 312 17.80 -29.55 -22.37
N GLU A 313 17.35 -30.78 -22.63
CA GLU A 313 16.63 -31.62 -21.65
C GLU A 313 17.36 -31.77 -20.31
N LYS A 314 18.69 -31.94 -20.34
CA LYS A 314 19.55 -32.04 -19.14
C LYS A 314 19.66 -30.76 -18.29
N ALA A 315 19.23 -29.61 -18.80
CA ALA A 315 19.28 -28.34 -18.10
C ALA A 315 18.07 -28.09 -17.18
N ILE A 316 17.08 -28.98 -17.22
CA ILE A 316 15.83 -28.83 -16.48
C ILE A 316 15.65 -30.03 -15.55
N GLN A 317 15.86 -29.80 -14.26
CA GLN A 317 15.56 -30.75 -13.20
C GLN A 317 14.20 -30.38 -12.60
N PHE A 318 13.28 -31.33 -12.46
CA PHE A 318 11.95 -31.07 -11.88
C PHE A 318 11.63 -32.04 -10.75
N ASP A 319 11.56 -31.52 -9.54
CA ASP A 319 11.06 -32.23 -8.37
C ASP A 319 9.52 -32.18 -8.39
N SER A 320 8.90 -33.31 -8.69
CA SER A 320 7.45 -33.46 -8.74
C SER A 320 6.79 -33.62 -7.35
N ILE A 321 7.57 -33.88 -6.30
CA ILE A 321 7.08 -34.00 -4.93
C ILE A 321 6.96 -32.59 -4.33
N ASN A 322 8.06 -31.84 -4.37
CA ASN A 322 8.13 -30.49 -3.80
C ASN A 322 7.65 -29.38 -4.78
N GLN A 323 7.35 -29.73 -6.03
CA GLN A 323 6.97 -28.78 -7.10
C GLN A 323 8.04 -27.69 -7.29
N ILE A 324 9.29 -28.11 -7.47
CA ILE A 324 10.44 -27.21 -7.70
C ILE A 324 11.05 -27.53 -9.07
N LEU A 325 11.14 -26.49 -9.92
CA LEU A 325 11.86 -26.54 -11.18
C LEU A 325 13.26 -25.93 -10.97
N THR A 326 14.33 -26.67 -11.24
CA THR A 326 15.71 -26.19 -11.08
C THR A 326 16.43 -26.15 -12.42
N ILE A 327 17.05 -25.00 -12.72
CA ILE A 327 18.08 -24.84 -13.74
C ILE A 327 19.45 -24.81 -13.01
N PRO A 328 20.32 -25.80 -13.23
CA PRO A 328 21.69 -25.80 -12.70
C PRO A 328 22.49 -24.58 -13.18
N GLY A 329 23.44 -24.12 -12.37
CA GLY A 329 24.23 -22.92 -12.68
C GLY A 329 24.99 -22.99 -14.02
N GLU A 330 25.35 -24.19 -14.50
CA GLU A 330 25.97 -24.38 -15.82
C GLU A 330 25.08 -23.98 -17.01
N TYR A 331 23.75 -23.85 -16.82
CA TYR A 331 22.80 -23.33 -17.82
C TYR A 331 22.19 -21.98 -17.42
N ALA A 332 22.79 -21.29 -16.44
CA ALA A 332 22.33 -20.00 -15.94
C ALA A 332 23.50 -19.13 -15.47
N MET A 333 24.62 -19.18 -16.21
CA MET A 333 25.78 -18.28 -16.03
C MET A 333 26.39 -18.31 -14.61
N GLY A 334 26.38 -19.49 -13.98
CA GLY A 334 26.89 -19.71 -12.61
C GLY A 334 25.87 -19.46 -11.50
N LEU A 335 24.65 -19.02 -11.81
CA LEU A 335 23.56 -18.80 -10.86
C LEU A 335 22.55 -19.97 -10.93
N ARG A 336 22.44 -20.82 -9.90
CA ARG A 336 21.35 -21.81 -9.85
C ARG A 336 20.01 -21.07 -9.77
N MET A 337 19.07 -21.38 -10.66
CA MET A 337 17.74 -20.78 -10.64
C MET A 337 16.70 -21.85 -10.30
N GLN A 338 16.05 -21.72 -9.15
CA GLN A 338 14.87 -22.49 -8.81
C GLN A 338 13.61 -21.67 -9.12
N PHE A 339 12.57 -22.32 -9.60
CA PHE A 339 11.26 -21.74 -9.80
C PHE A 339 10.23 -22.53 -8.99
N ILE A 340 9.41 -21.81 -8.25
CA ILE A 340 8.27 -22.33 -7.49
C ILE A 340 7.01 -21.59 -7.92
N GLN A 341 5.85 -22.25 -7.87
CA GLN A 341 4.61 -21.51 -8.07
C GLN A 341 4.36 -20.60 -6.86
N GLU A 342 3.93 -19.37 -7.11
CA GLU A 342 3.47 -18.48 -6.05
C GLU A 342 2.27 -19.05 -5.27
N SER A 343 2.04 -18.52 -4.06
CA SER A 343 0.89 -18.92 -3.25
C SER A 343 -0.44 -18.61 -3.95
N LYS A 344 -1.47 -19.42 -3.67
CA LYS A 344 -2.82 -19.21 -4.22
C LYS A 344 -3.39 -17.88 -3.74
N GLU A 345 -3.03 -17.48 -2.53
CA GLU A 345 -3.42 -16.26 -1.86
C GLU A 345 -2.84 -15.04 -2.61
N GLN A 346 -1.54 -15.05 -2.92
CA GLN A 346 -0.87 -13.99 -3.68
C GLN A 346 -1.42 -13.88 -5.12
N ALA A 347 -1.59 -15.01 -5.80
CA ALA A 347 -2.18 -15.05 -7.15
C ALA A 347 -3.61 -14.48 -7.16
N MET A 348 -4.48 -14.98 -6.27
CA MET A 348 -5.88 -14.56 -6.13
C MET A 348 -6.00 -13.09 -5.75
N GLN A 349 -5.14 -12.58 -4.85
CA GLN A 349 -5.14 -11.18 -4.46
C GLN A 349 -4.74 -10.28 -5.63
N ALA A 350 -3.75 -10.69 -6.42
CA ALA A 350 -3.35 -9.95 -7.62
C ALA A 350 -4.41 -9.99 -8.74
N GLU A 351 -5.19 -11.06 -8.88
CA GLU A 351 -6.34 -11.10 -9.81
C GLU A 351 -7.48 -10.19 -9.33
N ARG A 352 -7.83 -10.26 -8.04
CA ARG A 352 -8.92 -9.46 -7.43
C ARG A 352 -8.67 -7.95 -7.41
N LEU A 353 -7.41 -7.53 -7.42
CA LEU A 353 -7.00 -6.12 -7.34
C LEU A 353 -6.52 -5.54 -8.67
N LYS A 354 -6.59 -6.32 -9.75
CA LYS A 354 -6.14 -5.93 -11.09
C LYS A 354 -7.02 -4.83 -11.67
N ILE A 355 -6.46 -3.62 -11.80
CA ILE A 355 -7.16 -2.44 -12.31
C ILE A 355 -7.29 -2.49 -13.83
N SER A 356 -6.32 -3.07 -14.53
CA SER A 356 -6.23 -3.04 -16.00
C SER A 356 -6.28 -1.59 -16.52
N PHE A 357 -5.23 -0.80 -16.23
CA PHE A 357 -5.22 0.66 -16.49
C PHE A 357 -5.60 1.08 -17.93
N GLY A 358 -5.38 0.21 -18.93
CA GLY A 358 -5.74 0.45 -20.34
C GLY A 358 -7.01 -0.27 -20.83
N GLY A 359 -7.82 -0.86 -19.95
CA GLY A 359 -8.96 -1.71 -20.33
C GLY A 359 -10.16 -1.62 -19.37
N LYS A 360 -11.12 -2.52 -19.51
CA LYS A 360 -12.21 -2.72 -18.53
C LYS A 360 -11.77 -3.69 -17.42
N LEU A 361 -12.41 -3.64 -16.26
CA LEU A 361 -12.23 -4.65 -15.23
C LEU A 361 -12.65 -6.03 -15.76
N ASP A 362 -11.88 -7.07 -15.42
CA ASP A 362 -12.33 -8.45 -15.61
C ASP A 362 -13.35 -8.86 -14.54
N SER A 363 -13.97 -10.03 -14.71
CA SER A 363 -15.03 -10.48 -13.81
C SER A 363 -14.57 -10.69 -12.38
N VAL A 364 -13.29 -11.05 -12.15
CA VAL A 364 -12.76 -11.29 -10.79
C VAL A 364 -12.56 -9.96 -10.07
N ALA A 365 -11.89 -9.00 -10.72
CA ALA A 365 -11.69 -7.67 -10.17
C ALA A 365 -13.02 -6.91 -9.98
N SER A 366 -13.95 -7.02 -10.95
CA SER A 366 -15.28 -6.39 -10.87
C SER A 366 -16.16 -6.98 -9.76
N SER A 367 -16.14 -8.31 -9.57
CA SER A 367 -16.84 -8.95 -8.43
C SER A 367 -16.21 -8.62 -7.08
N ASN A 368 -14.88 -8.47 -7.01
CA ASN A 368 -14.20 -8.05 -5.78
C ASN A 368 -14.57 -6.60 -5.40
N ALA A 369 -14.57 -5.69 -6.38
CA ALA A 369 -15.02 -4.32 -6.20
C ALA A 369 -16.49 -4.23 -5.75
N GLU A 370 -17.38 -5.03 -6.34
CA GLU A 370 -18.78 -5.13 -5.94
C GLU A 370 -18.94 -5.65 -4.51
N ALA A 371 -18.18 -6.67 -4.11
CA ALA A 371 -18.19 -7.19 -2.74
C ALA A 371 -17.69 -6.16 -1.72
N MET A 372 -16.62 -5.41 -2.04
CA MET A 372 -16.15 -4.30 -1.20
C MET A 372 -17.18 -3.17 -1.10
N TYR A 373 -17.81 -2.81 -2.22
CA TYR A 373 -18.88 -1.80 -2.23
C TYR A 373 -20.07 -2.21 -1.35
N LEU A 374 -20.54 -3.46 -1.48
CA LEU A 374 -21.63 -4.00 -0.68
C LEU A 374 -21.28 -4.05 0.82
N LYS A 375 -20.02 -4.35 1.16
CA LYS A 375 -19.55 -4.41 2.56
C LYS A 375 -19.35 -3.03 3.20
N TYR A 376 -18.77 -2.06 2.47
CA TYR A 376 -18.27 -0.81 3.05
C TYR A 376 -19.04 0.46 2.65
N CYS A 377 -19.87 0.42 1.61
CA CYS A 377 -20.53 1.62 1.05
C CYS A 377 -22.06 1.50 0.98
N ALA A 378 -22.59 0.31 0.67
CA ALA A 378 -24.00 0.10 0.40
C ALA A 378 -24.93 0.37 1.59
N LEU A 379 -24.45 0.33 2.83
CA LEU A 379 -25.23 0.69 4.02
C LEU A 379 -25.82 2.12 3.92
N CYS A 380 -25.07 3.05 3.33
CA CYS A 380 -25.51 4.44 3.15
C CYS A 380 -25.91 4.75 1.71
N HIS A 381 -25.16 4.23 0.73
CA HIS A 381 -25.36 4.52 -0.70
C HIS A 381 -26.32 3.55 -1.42
N GLY A 382 -26.87 2.56 -0.72
CA GLY A 382 -27.77 1.55 -1.29
C GLY A 382 -27.04 0.44 -2.07
N PRO A 383 -27.58 -0.78 -2.14
CA PRO A 383 -26.92 -1.92 -2.79
C PRO A 383 -26.62 -1.74 -4.28
N ASP A 384 -27.40 -0.92 -5.01
CA ASP A 384 -27.15 -0.58 -6.43
C ASP A 384 -26.80 0.91 -6.60
N ARG A 385 -26.17 1.53 -5.59
CA ARG A 385 -25.60 2.90 -5.64
C ARG A 385 -26.61 4.04 -5.78
N GLU A 386 -27.90 3.78 -5.64
CA GLU A 386 -28.98 4.78 -5.75
C GLU A 386 -28.80 5.99 -4.83
N GLY A 387 -28.12 5.84 -3.69
CA GLY A 387 -28.03 6.84 -2.63
C GLY A 387 -29.22 6.77 -1.68
N TYR A 388 -29.24 7.69 -0.70
CA TYR A 388 -30.36 7.95 0.21
C TYR A 388 -30.81 6.78 1.11
N ALA A 389 -30.09 5.65 1.13
CA ALA A 389 -30.40 4.53 2.01
C ALA A 389 -30.15 4.86 3.49
N ALA A 390 -29.13 5.68 3.78
CA ALA A 390 -28.96 6.35 5.07
C ALA A 390 -28.35 7.75 4.91
N ASP A 391 -28.70 8.65 5.84
CA ASP A 391 -28.12 9.99 6.02
C ASP A 391 -28.04 10.87 4.76
N ASN A 392 -29.00 10.74 3.85
CA ASN A 392 -29.02 11.44 2.56
C ASN A 392 -27.74 11.25 1.72
N ALA A 393 -27.01 10.14 1.92
CA ALA A 393 -25.77 9.86 1.21
C ALA A 393 -26.01 9.90 -0.31
N PRO A 394 -25.19 10.64 -1.09
CA PRO A 394 -25.51 10.94 -2.48
C PRO A 394 -25.51 9.69 -3.37
N SER A 395 -26.29 9.75 -4.45
CA SER A 395 -26.28 8.72 -5.48
C SER A 395 -24.89 8.59 -6.13
N LEU A 396 -24.40 7.35 -6.23
CA LEU A 396 -23.19 6.99 -7.00
C LEU A 396 -23.55 6.35 -8.34
N ARG A 397 -24.76 6.62 -8.85
CA ARG A 397 -25.17 6.37 -10.25
C ARG A 397 -25.03 7.61 -11.14
N SER A 398 -25.00 8.81 -10.56
CA SER A 398 -24.99 10.08 -11.32
C SER A 398 -23.79 10.16 -12.26
N LYS A 399 -24.09 10.23 -13.56
CA LYS A 399 -23.06 10.36 -14.61
C LYS A 399 -22.39 11.73 -14.56
N SER A 400 -23.13 12.77 -14.18
CA SER A 400 -22.59 14.10 -13.87
C SER A 400 -21.54 14.01 -12.76
N LEU A 401 -21.85 13.37 -11.62
CA LEU A 401 -20.91 13.24 -10.51
C LEU A 401 -19.64 12.49 -10.92
N LEU A 402 -19.80 11.27 -11.45
CA LEU A 402 -18.68 10.40 -11.76
C LEU A 402 -17.83 10.97 -12.92
N GLY A 403 -18.46 11.37 -14.02
CA GLY A 403 -17.78 11.96 -15.18
C GLY A 403 -17.00 13.24 -14.87
N THR A 404 -17.52 14.13 -14.00
CA THR A 404 -16.78 15.34 -13.57
C THR A 404 -15.70 15.08 -12.51
N SER A 405 -15.68 13.89 -11.90
CA SER A 405 -14.66 13.47 -10.92
C SER A 405 -13.59 12.55 -11.48
N PHE A 406 -13.78 12.01 -12.69
CA PHE A 406 -12.99 10.92 -13.28
C PHE A 406 -11.48 11.20 -13.30
N ASN A 407 -11.08 12.44 -13.59
CA ASN A 407 -9.68 12.88 -13.69
C ASN A 407 -9.16 13.67 -12.47
N ASN A 408 -9.86 13.65 -11.32
CA ASN A 408 -9.42 14.39 -10.12
C ASN A 408 -9.52 13.57 -8.82
N ASN A 409 -8.83 14.06 -7.79
CA ASN A 409 -8.69 13.34 -6.52
C ASN A 409 -9.92 13.47 -5.60
N PHE A 410 -10.99 14.16 -6.00
CA PHE A 410 -12.13 14.49 -5.13
C PHE A 410 -12.83 13.24 -4.57
N LEU A 411 -13.18 12.26 -5.41
CA LEU A 411 -13.82 11.03 -4.92
C LEU A 411 -12.83 10.14 -4.18
N ARG A 412 -11.56 10.04 -4.65
CA ARG A 412 -10.50 9.33 -3.93
C ARG A 412 -10.35 9.85 -2.50
N TYR A 413 -10.20 11.16 -2.30
CA TYR A 413 -10.03 11.75 -0.97
C TYR A 413 -11.33 11.70 -0.16
N THR A 414 -12.50 11.79 -0.80
CA THR A 414 -13.80 11.53 -0.15
C THR A 414 -13.88 10.10 0.42
N ILE A 415 -13.39 9.08 -0.28
CA ILE A 415 -13.35 7.70 0.23
C ILE A 415 -12.22 7.52 1.26
N GLN A 416 -11.03 8.08 0.99
CA GLN A 416 -9.86 7.88 1.84
C GLN A 416 -10.05 8.49 3.24
N TYR A 417 -10.39 9.77 3.29
CA TYR A 417 -10.42 10.58 4.51
C TYR A 417 -11.83 10.93 4.98
N GLY A 418 -12.85 10.68 4.15
CA GLY A 418 -14.22 11.07 4.45
C GLY A 418 -14.42 12.58 4.40
N ARG A 419 -15.51 13.02 5.02
CA ARG A 419 -15.81 14.41 5.34
C ARG A 419 -16.13 14.45 6.83
N ASN A 420 -15.12 14.77 7.65
CA ASN A 420 -15.28 14.93 9.10
C ASN A 420 -16.48 15.85 9.42
N GLU A 421 -17.16 15.62 10.53
CA GLU A 421 -18.42 16.28 10.91
C GLU A 421 -19.62 15.97 9.97
N THR A 422 -19.51 14.97 9.10
CA THR A 422 -20.63 14.38 8.33
C THR A 422 -20.64 12.85 8.48
N ALA A 423 -21.65 12.14 7.95
CA ALA A 423 -21.65 10.68 7.96
C ALA A 423 -20.75 10.00 6.91
N MET A 424 -20.14 10.75 5.99
CA MET A 424 -19.15 10.17 5.08
C MET A 424 -17.82 9.93 5.82
N ALA A 425 -17.69 8.75 6.41
CA ALA A 425 -16.47 8.29 7.07
C ALA A 425 -15.32 8.05 6.08
N GLY A 426 -14.06 8.12 6.56
CA GLY A 426 -12.89 7.69 5.79
C GLY A 426 -12.71 6.17 5.84
N TYR A 427 -12.18 5.57 4.77
CA TYR A 427 -11.96 4.13 4.63
C TYR A 427 -10.52 3.75 4.30
N TYR A 428 -9.58 4.70 4.20
CA TYR A 428 -8.18 4.38 3.89
C TYR A 428 -7.46 3.73 5.08
N LYS A 429 -6.76 2.61 4.82
CA LYS A 429 -6.09 1.80 5.84
C LYS A 429 -5.04 2.55 6.65
N ALA A 430 -4.23 3.40 6.01
CA ALA A 430 -3.27 4.22 6.74
C ALA A 430 -3.95 5.22 7.71
N ALA A 431 -5.18 5.65 7.43
CA ALA A 431 -5.98 6.47 8.35
C ALA A 431 -6.71 5.63 9.43
N GLY A 432 -6.62 4.29 9.39
CA GLY A 432 -7.35 3.36 10.24
C GLY A 432 -8.59 2.73 9.59
N GLY A 433 -8.82 2.93 8.30
CA GLY A 433 -9.92 2.28 7.57
C GLY A 433 -9.61 0.83 7.16
N PRO A 434 -10.51 0.16 6.42
CA PRO A 434 -10.30 -1.22 5.98
C PRO A 434 -9.69 -1.36 4.58
N LEU A 435 -9.51 -0.28 3.80
CA LEU A 435 -9.15 -0.35 2.37
C LEU A 435 -7.73 0.16 2.08
N GLU A 436 -6.96 -0.63 1.34
CA GLU A 436 -5.68 -0.22 0.74
C GLU A 436 -5.89 0.83 -0.37
N TYR A 437 -4.81 1.47 -0.84
CA TYR A 437 -4.90 2.44 -1.93
C TYR A 437 -5.49 1.81 -3.20
N ILE A 438 -5.00 0.63 -3.60
CA ILE A 438 -5.45 -0.06 -4.82
C ILE A 438 -6.92 -0.47 -4.77
N GLU A 439 -7.45 -0.77 -3.60
CA GLU A 439 -8.86 -1.15 -3.41
C GLU A 439 -9.79 0.05 -3.63
N ILE A 440 -9.36 1.24 -3.22
CA ILE A 440 -10.08 2.50 -3.47
C ILE A 440 -10.06 2.84 -4.96
N GLU A 441 -8.92 2.69 -5.63
CA GLU A 441 -8.83 2.90 -7.09
C GLU A 441 -9.67 1.90 -7.88
N LEU A 442 -9.66 0.63 -7.48
CA LEU A 442 -10.50 -0.42 -8.05
C LEU A 442 -11.99 -0.09 -7.88
N LEU A 443 -12.41 0.36 -6.69
CA LEU A 443 -13.78 0.82 -6.43
C LEU A 443 -14.18 2.01 -7.31
N LEU A 444 -13.30 3.01 -7.47
CA LEU A 444 -13.55 4.16 -8.33
C LEU A 444 -13.69 3.75 -9.80
N LYS A 445 -12.84 2.85 -10.29
CA LYS A 445 -12.95 2.30 -11.65
C LYS A 445 -14.24 1.52 -11.84
N TRP A 446 -14.62 0.69 -10.88
CA TRP A 446 -15.87 -0.06 -10.89
C TRP A 446 -17.11 0.85 -10.88
N LEU A 447 -17.11 1.91 -10.06
CA LEU A 447 -18.19 2.90 -10.02
C LEU A 447 -18.35 3.60 -11.39
N ASN A 448 -17.26 4.00 -12.02
CA ASN A 448 -17.27 4.61 -13.35
C ASN A 448 -17.80 3.63 -14.42
N GLU A 449 -17.33 2.38 -14.44
CA GLU A 449 -17.83 1.36 -15.39
C GLU A 449 -19.31 1.04 -15.19
N LYS A 450 -19.78 0.90 -13.94
CA LYS A 450 -21.18 0.66 -13.59
C LYS A 450 -22.10 1.89 -13.77
N ALA A 451 -21.53 3.06 -14.06
CA ALA A 451 -22.26 4.26 -14.49
C ALA A 451 -22.05 4.57 -15.99
N GLU A 452 -21.39 3.67 -16.73
CA GLU A 452 -21.13 3.78 -18.17
C GLU A 452 -20.31 5.03 -18.53
N ILE A 453 -19.37 5.42 -17.67
CA ILE A 453 -18.44 6.53 -17.91
C ILE A 453 -17.25 6.01 -18.71
N GLU A 454 -17.35 6.12 -20.03
CA GLU A 454 -16.27 5.75 -20.96
C GLU A 454 -15.21 6.84 -21.09
N ASN A 455 -15.60 8.11 -20.90
CA ASN A 455 -14.72 9.27 -21.00
C ASN A 455 -15.03 10.27 -19.87
N PRO A 456 -14.02 11.01 -19.37
CA PRO A 456 -14.21 12.13 -18.45
C PRO A 456 -15.08 13.23 -19.08
N ILE A 457 -15.78 13.99 -18.23
CA ILE A 457 -16.28 15.30 -18.62
C ILE A 457 -15.12 16.27 -18.44
N GLU A 458 -14.59 16.78 -19.55
CA GLU A 458 -13.44 17.70 -19.53
C GLU A 458 -13.83 19.05 -18.91
N LEU A 459 -13.10 19.44 -17.87
CA LEU A 459 -13.31 20.67 -17.10
C LEU A 459 -11.99 21.42 -16.98
N SER A 460 -11.99 22.75 -17.14
CA SER A 460 -10.78 23.54 -16.90
C SER A 460 -10.40 23.54 -15.41
N ASN A 461 -9.10 23.68 -15.15
CA ASN A 461 -8.54 23.96 -13.82
C ASN A 461 -8.41 25.48 -13.54
N ASP A 462 -8.82 26.33 -14.49
CA ASP A 462 -8.84 27.78 -14.29
C ASP A 462 -9.79 28.18 -13.14
N PRO A 463 -9.37 29.09 -12.23
CA PRO A 463 -10.25 29.62 -11.20
C PRO A 463 -11.44 30.40 -11.78
N ILE A 464 -12.63 30.19 -11.24
CA ILE A 464 -13.84 30.91 -11.66
C ILE A 464 -13.92 32.24 -10.90
N LYS A 465 -13.99 33.33 -11.67
CA LYS A 465 -14.16 34.69 -11.13
C LYS A 465 -15.64 35.07 -11.19
N GLY A 466 -16.21 35.46 -10.06
CA GLY A 466 -17.58 35.91 -9.95
C GLY A 466 -17.77 36.88 -8.78
N ASP A 467 -18.94 37.52 -8.73
CA ASP A 467 -19.32 38.41 -7.64
C ASP A 467 -19.73 37.59 -6.41
N ILE A 468 -18.94 37.72 -5.34
CA ILE A 468 -19.11 36.98 -4.08
C ILE A 468 -20.36 37.45 -3.31
N GLU A 469 -20.73 38.73 -3.37
CA GLU A 469 -21.91 39.26 -2.67
C GLU A 469 -23.20 38.82 -3.37
N LEU A 470 -23.21 38.85 -4.72
CA LEU A 470 -24.27 38.26 -5.54
C LEU A 470 -24.39 36.75 -5.27
N GLY A 471 -23.26 36.03 -5.27
CA GLY A 471 -23.20 34.61 -4.98
C GLY A 471 -23.74 34.24 -3.59
N ALA A 472 -23.38 35.01 -2.56
CA ALA A 472 -23.90 34.82 -1.20
C ALA A 472 -25.42 34.98 -1.14
N LYS A 473 -25.96 36.00 -1.81
CA LYS A 473 -27.40 36.26 -1.89
C LYS A 473 -28.12 35.09 -2.58
N ILE A 474 -27.66 34.65 -3.74
CA ILE A 474 -28.27 33.53 -4.49
C ILE A 474 -28.17 32.24 -3.66
N TYR A 475 -27.02 31.96 -3.05
CA TYR A 475 -26.84 30.78 -2.20
C TYR A 475 -27.87 30.73 -1.07
N SER A 476 -28.11 31.87 -0.40
CA SER A 476 -29.12 31.97 0.66
C SER A 476 -30.56 31.72 0.19
N GLN A 477 -30.85 32.01 -1.09
CA GLN A 477 -32.20 31.91 -1.68
C GLN A 477 -32.46 30.54 -2.33
N ALA A 478 -31.46 29.95 -2.97
CA ALA A 478 -31.61 28.78 -3.84
C ALA A 478 -30.89 27.51 -3.34
N CYS A 479 -29.86 27.62 -2.50
CA CYS A 479 -28.99 26.49 -2.14
C CYS A 479 -29.07 26.11 -0.64
N ALA A 480 -29.24 27.10 0.24
CA ALA A 480 -29.15 26.93 1.68
C ALA A 480 -30.25 26.04 2.30
N SER A 481 -31.40 25.89 1.63
CA SER A 481 -32.49 25.01 2.06
C SER A 481 -32.10 23.53 2.06
N CYS A 482 -31.24 23.11 1.14
CA CYS A 482 -30.75 21.73 1.04
C CYS A 482 -29.36 21.56 1.68
N HIS A 483 -28.46 22.51 1.43
CA HIS A 483 -27.05 22.42 1.84
C HIS A 483 -26.75 23.06 3.20
N GLY A 484 -27.72 23.71 3.84
CA GLY A 484 -27.54 24.47 5.08
C GLY A 484 -27.02 25.89 4.84
N ALA A 485 -27.21 26.78 5.83
CA ALA A 485 -26.85 28.19 5.72
C ALA A 485 -25.33 28.42 5.65
N LYS A 486 -24.53 27.55 6.28
CA LYS A 486 -23.07 27.56 6.24
C LYS A 486 -22.49 26.57 5.21
N GLY A 487 -23.34 25.75 4.57
CA GLY A 487 -22.90 24.64 3.74
C GLY A 487 -22.54 23.39 4.56
N GLU A 488 -23.07 23.27 5.77
CA GLU A 488 -22.87 22.16 6.71
C GLU A 488 -23.46 20.83 6.23
N GLY A 489 -24.40 20.86 5.27
CA GLY A 489 -25.02 19.69 4.66
C GLY A 489 -26.14 19.08 5.51
N VAL A 490 -27.37 19.59 5.35
CA VAL A 490 -28.53 19.17 6.14
C VAL A 490 -29.32 18.05 5.46
N LEU A 491 -29.65 18.24 4.17
CA LEU A 491 -30.35 17.25 3.32
C LEU A 491 -29.56 16.89 2.06
N ALA A 492 -28.45 17.58 1.82
CA ALA A 492 -27.59 17.46 0.65
C ALA A 492 -26.12 17.65 1.06
N PRO A 493 -25.13 17.30 0.21
CA PRO A 493 -23.71 17.32 0.59
C PRO A 493 -23.22 18.64 1.19
N ALA A 494 -22.33 18.57 2.18
CA ALA A 494 -21.73 19.72 2.84
C ALA A 494 -20.81 20.53 1.92
N LEU A 495 -21.35 21.54 1.23
CA LEU A 495 -20.62 22.42 0.31
C LEU A 495 -19.67 23.42 0.98
N GLY A 496 -19.75 23.57 2.31
CA GLY A 496 -18.81 24.34 3.11
C GLY A 496 -17.63 23.51 3.64
N HIS A 497 -17.61 22.19 3.39
CA HIS A 497 -16.61 21.30 3.99
C HIS A 497 -15.21 21.55 3.42
N PRO A 498 -14.17 21.77 4.26
CA PRO A 498 -12.83 22.12 3.80
C PRO A 498 -12.21 21.11 2.83
N MET A 499 -12.40 19.80 3.02
CA MET A 499 -11.87 18.77 2.10
C MET A 499 -12.51 18.87 0.71
N LEU A 500 -13.84 19.08 0.66
CA LEU A 500 -14.55 19.25 -0.61
C LEU A 500 -14.04 20.49 -1.35
N LEU A 501 -13.89 21.61 -0.65
CA LEU A 501 -13.37 22.83 -1.25
C LEU A 501 -11.89 22.68 -1.66
N ALA A 502 -11.04 22.00 -0.89
CA ALA A 502 -9.64 21.81 -1.27
C ALA A 502 -9.41 20.85 -2.46
N THR A 503 -10.35 19.96 -2.77
CA THR A 503 -10.15 18.86 -3.73
C THR A 503 -11.03 18.92 -4.98
N ALA A 504 -12.20 19.56 -4.93
CA ALA A 504 -13.01 19.84 -6.11
C ALA A 504 -12.62 21.18 -6.74
N SER A 505 -12.39 21.16 -8.05
CA SER A 505 -12.12 22.38 -8.84
C SER A 505 -13.33 23.30 -8.90
N ASP A 506 -13.10 24.58 -9.18
CA ASP A 506 -14.17 25.56 -9.36
C ASP A 506 -15.14 25.12 -10.46
N GLN A 507 -14.59 24.61 -11.57
CA GLN A 507 -15.38 24.13 -12.68
C GLN A 507 -16.20 22.88 -12.33
N PHE A 508 -15.76 22.01 -11.40
CA PHE A 508 -16.60 20.92 -10.88
C PHE A 508 -17.81 21.46 -10.08
N LEU A 509 -17.60 22.46 -9.23
CA LEU A 509 -18.67 23.11 -8.46
C LEU A 509 -19.64 23.83 -9.41
N ARG A 510 -19.11 24.61 -10.35
CA ARG A 510 -19.84 25.35 -11.37
C ARG A 510 -20.69 24.41 -12.25
N TYR A 511 -20.13 23.29 -12.70
CA TYR A 511 -20.87 22.28 -13.46
C TYR A 511 -22.01 21.69 -12.64
N ALA A 512 -21.77 21.37 -11.36
CA ALA A 512 -22.81 20.86 -10.46
C ALA A 512 -23.97 21.85 -10.24
N ILE A 513 -23.71 23.16 -10.26
CA ILE A 513 -24.73 24.21 -10.18
C ILE A 513 -25.46 24.34 -11.52
N ALA A 514 -24.73 24.47 -12.63
CA ALA A 514 -25.31 24.70 -13.95
C ALA A 514 -26.15 23.51 -14.44
N GLU A 515 -25.60 22.30 -14.38
CA GLU A 515 -26.16 21.08 -14.97
C GLU A 515 -26.84 20.16 -13.94
N GLY A 516 -26.72 20.46 -12.64
CA GLY A 516 -27.24 19.62 -11.57
C GLY A 516 -26.52 18.27 -11.45
N ARG A 517 -27.17 17.32 -10.76
CA ARG A 517 -26.74 15.91 -10.70
C ARG A 517 -27.90 15.00 -11.12
N ASP A 518 -27.74 14.35 -12.26
CA ASP A 518 -28.70 13.43 -12.86
C ASP A 518 -29.14 12.31 -11.90
N GLY A 519 -30.44 12.00 -11.88
CA GLY A 519 -31.01 11.00 -10.98
C GLY A 519 -31.09 11.43 -9.51
N THR A 520 -30.86 12.71 -9.18
CA THR A 520 -30.91 13.23 -7.79
C THR A 520 -31.81 14.47 -7.66
N PRO A 521 -32.14 14.91 -6.43
CA PRO A 521 -32.83 16.18 -6.19
C PRO A 521 -32.00 17.45 -6.48
N MET A 522 -30.70 17.34 -6.83
CA MET A 522 -29.87 18.49 -7.19
C MET A 522 -30.17 18.91 -8.65
N LEU A 523 -31.09 19.86 -8.80
CA LEU A 523 -31.54 20.39 -10.08
C LEU A 523 -30.46 21.21 -10.80
N ALA A 524 -30.61 21.33 -12.13
CA ALA A 524 -29.84 22.23 -12.97
C ALA A 524 -30.34 23.67 -12.81
N PHE A 525 -29.44 24.64 -12.64
CA PHE A 525 -29.80 26.05 -12.50
C PHE A 525 -29.55 26.91 -13.76
N LYS A 526 -28.90 26.38 -14.80
CA LYS A 526 -28.53 27.14 -16.03
C LYS A 526 -29.69 27.80 -16.78
N ASP A 527 -30.91 27.30 -16.62
CA ASP A 527 -32.12 27.85 -17.25
C ASP A 527 -32.84 28.88 -16.34
N SER A 528 -32.33 29.09 -15.11
CA SER A 528 -32.93 29.93 -14.06
C SER A 528 -32.00 31.02 -13.51
N LEU A 529 -30.68 30.87 -13.70
CA LEU A 529 -29.63 31.79 -13.29
C LEU A 529 -28.74 32.12 -14.49
N SER A 530 -28.24 33.35 -14.58
CA SER A 530 -27.25 33.73 -15.58
C SER A 530 -25.89 33.06 -15.35
N SER A 531 -24.98 33.15 -16.33
CA SER A 531 -23.60 32.66 -16.15
C SER A 531 -22.94 33.38 -14.98
N GLU A 532 -23.06 34.69 -14.92
CA GLU A 532 -22.47 35.57 -13.90
C GLU A 532 -23.02 35.26 -12.49
N GLU A 533 -24.30 34.88 -12.40
CA GLU A 533 -24.94 34.43 -11.16
C GLU A 533 -24.38 33.08 -10.69
N ILE A 534 -24.19 32.12 -11.60
CA ILE A 534 -23.58 30.80 -11.32
C ILE A 534 -22.09 30.95 -10.97
N ASP A 535 -21.38 31.81 -11.68
CA ASP A 535 -19.97 32.17 -11.42
C ASP A 535 -19.84 32.86 -10.05
N GLY A 536 -20.80 33.72 -9.69
CA GLY A 536 -20.92 34.33 -8.37
C GLY A 536 -21.11 33.30 -7.26
N VAL A 537 -22.06 32.36 -7.39
CA VAL A 537 -22.26 31.27 -6.41
C VAL A 537 -20.99 30.41 -6.29
N THR A 538 -20.32 30.12 -7.40
CA THR A 538 -19.06 29.36 -7.41
C THR A 538 -17.96 30.11 -6.65
N ALA A 539 -17.79 31.42 -6.91
CA ALA A 539 -16.85 32.28 -6.21
C ALA A 539 -17.19 32.42 -4.71
N PHE A 540 -18.47 32.46 -4.34
CA PHE A 540 -18.92 32.45 -2.94
C PHE A 540 -18.61 31.13 -2.24
N LEU A 541 -18.82 29.98 -2.88
CA LEU A 541 -18.39 28.69 -2.31
C LEU A 541 -16.87 28.67 -2.10
N ARG A 542 -16.12 29.14 -3.11
CA ARG A 542 -14.65 29.19 -3.08
C ARG A 542 -14.11 30.13 -2.01
N SER A 543 -14.75 31.28 -1.76
CA SER A 543 -14.30 32.25 -0.74
C SER A 543 -14.39 31.71 0.70
N ARG A 544 -15.13 30.62 0.92
CA ARG A 544 -15.22 29.89 2.20
C ARG A 544 -14.19 28.77 2.34
N ALA A 545 -13.31 28.57 1.36
CA ALA A 545 -12.27 27.55 1.45
C ALA A 545 -11.23 27.93 2.51
N SER A 546 -11.30 27.30 3.68
CA SER A 546 -10.17 27.25 4.60
C SER A 546 -9.12 26.27 4.08
N GLY A 547 -7.86 26.43 4.50
CA GLY A 547 -6.86 25.38 4.30
C GLY A 547 -7.36 24.04 4.82
N TRP A 548 -7.17 22.99 4.03
CA TRP A 548 -7.37 21.60 4.43
C TRP A 548 -6.13 20.83 4.04
N ASP A 549 -5.50 20.22 5.03
CA ASP A 549 -4.39 19.30 4.84
C ASP A 549 -4.89 17.87 4.96
N VAL A 550 -4.19 16.94 4.32
CA VAL A 550 -4.40 15.50 4.51
C VAL A 550 -4.27 15.19 6.01
N PRO A 551 -5.27 14.55 6.65
CA PRO A 551 -5.19 14.18 8.06
C PRO A 551 -3.94 13.36 8.32
N LYS A 552 -3.14 13.79 9.31
CA LYS A 552 -1.98 13.02 9.76
C LYS A 552 -2.44 11.65 10.26
N THR A 553 -1.61 10.64 10.04
CA THR A 553 -1.76 9.29 10.60
C THR A 553 -1.94 9.40 12.11
N ALA A 554 -3.14 9.10 12.61
CA ALA A 554 -3.48 9.31 14.00
C ALA A 554 -2.78 8.26 14.88
N VAL A 555 -1.99 8.71 15.86
CA VAL A 555 -1.28 7.82 16.81
C VAL A 555 -2.15 7.61 18.05
N VAL A 556 -3.41 7.22 17.85
CA VAL A 556 -4.31 6.88 18.96
C VAL A 556 -4.09 5.42 19.32
N SER A 557 -3.73 5.16 20.58
CA SER A 557 -3.80 3.82 21.13
C SER A 557 -5.26 3.36 21.12
N MET A 558 -5.55 2.33 20.32
CA MET A 558 -6.82 1.62 20.36
C MET A 558 -7.06 1.11 21.79
N PRO A 559 -8.28 1.25 22.36
CA PRO A 559 -8.57 0.70 23.67
C PRO A 559 -8.43 -0.83 23.63
N THR A 560 -7.83 -1.39 24.66
CA THR A 560 -7.78 -2.84 24.88
C THR A 560 -9.15 -3.38 25.33
N PRO A 561 -9.46 -4.67 25.12
CA PRO A 561 -10.71 -5.28 25.59
C PRO A 561 -11.01 -5.03 27.07
N GLU A 562 -9.97 -4.97 27.91
CA GLU A 562 -10.04 -4.68 29.34
C GLU A 562 -10.52 -3.24 29.64
N GLU A 563 -10.33 -2.31 28.70
CA GLU A 563 -10.73 -0.90 28.81
C GLU A 563 -12.14 -0.63 28.25
N TYR A 564 -12.79 -1.60 27.60
CA TYR A 564 -14.13 -1.42 26.99
C TYR A 564 -15.22 -1.15 28.04
N VAL A 565 -15.06 -1.67 29.26
CA VAL A 565 -16.01 -1.49 30.35
C VAL A 565 -15.69 -0.20 31.10
N LEU A 566 -16.37 0.89 30.75
CA LEU A 566 -16.29 2.13 31.48
C LEU A 566 -16.84 1.94 32.90
N ASN A 567 -16.09 2.41 33.88
CA ASN A 567 -16.42 2.38 35.31
C ASN A 567 -16.87 0.98 35.78
N PRO A 568 -16.00 -0.04 35.78
CA PRO A 568 -16.40 -1.44 36.07
C PRO A 568 -17.01 -1.63 37.47
N ASN A 569 -16.65 -0.75 38.42
CA ASN A 569 -17.19 -0.70 39.79
C ASN A 569 -18.35 0.31 39.97
N GLY A 570 -18.82 0.93 38.88
CA GLY A 570 -19.90 1.91 38.87
C GLY A 570 -21.28 1.27 39.03
N LYS A 571 -22.30 2.11 39.23
CA LYS A 571 -23.70 1.66 39.26
C LYS A 571 -24.17 1.30 37.85
N GLN A 572 -25.11 0.37 37.72
CA GLN A 572 -25.79 0.10 36.44
C GLN A 572 -26.67 1.31 36.07
N PRO A 573 -26.70 1.75 34.79
CA PRO A 573 -27.59 2.82 34.35
C PRO A 573 -29.06 2.40 34.35
N ASN A 574 -29.94 3.40 34.55
CA ASN A 574 -31.39 3.25 34.51
C ASN A 574 -31.97 4.03 33.31
N PHE A 575 -31.65 3.57 32.10
CA PHE A 575 -32.01 4.26 30.86
C PHE A 575 -33.51 4.16 30.53
N LYS A 576 -34.11 5.28 30.13
CA LYS A 576 -35.45 5.32 29.55
C LYS A 576 -35.33 5.33 28.04
N LEU A 577 -35.47 4.15 27.44
CA LEU A 577 -35.34 3.97 25.99
C LEU A 577 -36.65 4.28 25.26
N ARG A 578 -36.57 5.08 24.20
CA ARG A 578 -37.65 5.17 23.19
C ARG A 578 -37.71 3.85 22.43
N GLU A 579 -38.91 3.30 22.27
CA GLU A 579 -39.17 2.01 21.59
C GLU A 579 -38.35 0.81 22.12
N GLY A 580 -37.83 0.89 23.36
CA GLY A 580 -36.99 -0.16 23.93
C GLY A 580 -35.64 -0.34 23.23
N LEU A 581 -35.18 0.67 22.48
CA LEU A 581 -33.92 0.63 21.72
C LEU A 581 -33.14 1.94 21.77
N TYR A 582 -33.79 3.09 21.65
CA TYR A 582 -33.11 4.37 21.43
C TYR A 582 -32.89 5.14 22.73
N LEU A 583 -31.64 5.51 22.98
CA LEU A 583 -31.16 6.27 24.12
C LEU A 583 -30.80 7.69 23.67
N SER A 584 -31.36 8.71 24.29
CA SER A 584 -31.03 10.10 23.94
C SER A 584 -29.64 10.53 24.44
N ALA A 585 -28.98 11.39 23.66
CA ALA A 585 -27.67 11.96 23.94
C ALA A 585 -27.59 12.58 25.33
N LYS A 586 -28.68 13.22 25.78
CA LYS A 586 -28.78 13.77 27.13
C LYS A 586 -28.58 12.69 28.22
N GLN A 587 -29.27 11.55 28.11
CA GLN A 587 -29.18 10.48 29.10
C GLN A 587 -27.79 9.81 29.09
N LEU A 588 -27.18 9.65 27.91
CA LEU A 588 -25.82 9.09 27.80
C LEU A 588 -24.75 10.05 28.37
N ASN A 589 -24.90 11.36 28.17
CA ASN A 589 -24.01 12.37 28.77
C ASN A 589 -24.18 12.48 30.31
N GLU A 590 -25.40 12.34 30.83
CA GLU A 590 -25.66 12.23 32.27
C GLU A 590 -25.00 10.96 32.83
N ALA A 591 -25.15 9.81 32.17
CA ALA A 591 -24.50 8.55 32.55
C ALA A 591 -22.96 8.62 32.57
N LEU A 592 -22.33 9.30 31.60
CA LEU A 592 -20.89 9.53 31.60
C LEU A 592 -20.43 10.38 32.80
N LYS A 593 -21.17 11.45 33.13
CA LYS A 593 -20.88 12.32 34.29
C LYS A 593 -21.03 11.58 35.62
N ASP A 594 -22.06 10.74 35.73
CA ASP A 594 -22.35 9.92 36.91
C ASP A 594 -21.41 8.69 37.04
N SER A 595 -20.50 8.49 36.08
CA SER A 595 -19.53 7.38 36.06
C SER A 595 -20.19 6.00 36.24
N VAL A 596 -21.27 5.76 35.50
CA VAL A 596 -22.00 4.47 35.52
C VAL A 596 -21.25 3.37 34.75
N LYS A 597 -21.52 2.10 35.10
CA LYS A 597 -20.94 0.93 34.42
C LYS A 597 -21.60 0.70 33.06
N MET A 598 -20.87 0.87 31.97
CA MET A 598 -21.36 0.62 30.61
C MET A 598 -20.21 0.45 29.60
N VAL A 599 -20.54 -0.08 28.42
CA VAL A 599 -19.68 -0.09 27.22
C VAL A 599 -20.27 0.89 26.21
N ILE A 600 -19.42 1.69 25.57
CA ILE A 600 -19.83 2.56 24.45
C ILE A 600 -19.09 2.09 23.19
N LEU A 601 -19.81 1.88 22.09
CA LEU A 601 -19.28 1.40 20.81
C LEU A 601 -19.49 2.43 19.69
N ASP A 602 -18.44 2.70 18.93
CA ASP A 602 -18.51 3.49 17.69
C ASP A 602 -18.65 2.56 16.49
N ALA A 603 -19.81 2.58 15.84
CA ALA A 603 -20.09 1.69 14.71
C ALA A 603 -19.58 2.21 13.35
N ARG A 604 -18.94 3.38 13.31
CA ARG A 604 -18.30 3.92 12.09
C ARG A 604 -16.98 3.22 11.80
N SER A 605 -16.31 3.58 10.71
CA SER A 605 -14.94 3.10 10.48
C SER A 605 -13.99 3.58 11.59
N THR A 606 -12.95 2.81 11.88
CA THR A 606 -11.94 3.19 12.87
C THR A 606 -11.21 4.48 12.48
N ALA A 607 -11.08 4.79 11.18
CA ALA A 607 -10.62 6.11 10.72
C ALA A 607 -11.53 7.27 11.15
N ALA A 608 -12.86 7.09 11.19
CA ALA A 608 -13.77 8.10 11.71
C ALA A 608 -13.65 8.23 13.25
N TRP A 609 -13.42 7.13 13.96
CA TRP A 609 -13.14 7.14 15.41
C TRP A 609 -11.82 7.85 15.72
N HIS A 610 -10.76 7.65 14.93
CA HIS A 610 -9.51 8.41 15.02
C HIS A 610 -9.72 9.91 14.83
N GLN A 611 -10.58 10.32 13.89
CA GLN A 611 -10.88 11.75 13.66
C GLN A 611 -11.61 12.37 14.85
N THR A 612 -12.73 11.78 15.26
CA THR A 612 -13.56 12.23 16.40
C THR A 612 -14.28 11.06 17.04
N HIS A 613 -14.39 10.97 18.37
CA HIS A 613 -15.19 9.93 19.06
C HIS A 613 -15.73 10.39 20.42
N ILE A 614 -16.74 9.69 20.95
CA ILE A 614 -17.25 9.92 22.31
C ILE A 614 -16.21 9.38 23.31
N PRO A 615 -15.80 10.13 24.36
CA PRO A 615 -14.76 9.69 25.28
C PRO A 615 -15.06 8.33 25.92
N GLY A 616 -14.11 7.39 25.81
CA GLY A 616 -14.26 6.03 26.31
C GLY A 616 -15.03 5.08 25.40
N SER A 617 -15.36 5.47 24.16
CA SER A 617 -15.89 4.51 23.19
C SER A 617 -14.80 3.63 22.58
N ALA A 618 -15.13 2.36 22.35
CA ALA A 618 -14.34 1.45 21.54
C ALA A 618 -14.85 1.45 20.09
N PRO A 619 -13.96 1.46 19.08
CA PRO A 619 -14.37 1.30 17.68
C PRO A 619 -14.77 -0.15 17.42
N VAL A 620 -15.98 -0.36 16.91
CA VAL A 620 -16.50 -1.65 16.42
C VAL A 620 -17.24 -1.39 15.11
N PRO A 621 -16.52 -1.23 13.98
CA PRO A 621 -17.14 -0.86 12.71
C PRO A 621 -18.21 -1.86 12.28
N TYR A 622 -19.32 -1.36 11.70
CA TYR A 622 -20.47 -2.21 11.32
C TYR A 622 -20.16 -3.35 10.34
N TYR A 623 -18.99 -3.32 9.68
CA TYR A 623 -18.49 -4.30 8.72
C TYR A 623 -17.46 -5.27 9.31
N GLU A 624 -17.17 -5.18 10.61
CA GLU A 624 -16.33 -6.11 11.36
C GLU A 624 -17.04 -7.47 11.53
N ASP A 625 -16.26 -8.54 11.66
CA ASP A 625 -16.80 -9.88 11.87
C ASP A 625 -17.46 -9.99 13.25
N PRO A 626 -18.76 -10.37 13.33
CA PRO A 626 -19.44 -10.66 14.59
C PRO A 626 -18.73 -11.66 15.49
N GLU A 627 -17.99 -12.63 14.94
CA GLU A 627 -17.25 -13.60 15.76
C GLU A 627 -16.04 -12.97 16.44
N THR A 628 -15.46 -11.90 15.90
CA THR A 628 -14.30 -11.20 16.46
C THR A 628 -14.72 -10.25 17.58
N PHE A 629 -15.49 -9.20 17.28
CA PHE A 629 -15.70 -8.11 18.25
C PHE A 629 -16.50 -8.54 19.48
N VAL A 630 -17.36 -9.55 19.35
CA VAL A 630 -18.24 -10.01 20.43
C VAL A 630 -17.48 -10.74 21.55
N GLN A 631 -16.28 -11.29 21.27
CA GLN A 631 -15.43 -11.94 22.27
C GLN A 631 -14.94 -10.95 23.35
N HIS A 632 -14.90 -9.66 23.03
CA HIS A 632 -14.35 -8.60 23.87
C HIS A 632 -15.42 -7.78 24.61
N ILE A 633 -16.71 -8.07 24.40
CA ILE A 633 -17.82 -7.36 25.05
C ILE A 633 -18.43 -8.25 26.15
N PRO A 634 -18.70 -7.74 27.36
CA PRO A 634 -19.28 -8.55 28.43
C PRO A 634 -20.80 -8.78 28.22
N ASN A 635 -21.23 -10.04 28.24
CA ASN A 635 -22.64 -10.43 28.31
C ASN A 635 -23.07 -10.80 29.75
N ASP A 636 -22.60 -10.03 30.74
CA ASP A 636 -22.85 -10.21 32.19
C ASP A 636 -24.04 -9.38 32.72
N GLY A 637 -24.76 -8.69 31.82
CA GLY A 637 -25.78 -7.70 32.16
C GLY A 637 -25.26 -6.25 32.21
N THR A 638 -23.98 -5.99 31.90
CA THR A 638 -23.49 -4.64 31.60
C THR A 638 -24.23 -4.06 30.40
N TRP A 639 -24.52 -2.76 30.46
CA TRP A 639 -25.16 -2.05 29.35
C TRP A 639 -24.18 -1.76 28.22
N VAL A 640 -24.61 -2.01 26.98
CA VAL A 640 -23.84 -1.70 25.77
C VAL A 640 -24.61 -0.69 24.93
N VAL A 641 -23.99 0.46 24.65
CA VAL A 641 -24.57 1.54 23.85
C VAL A 641 -23.74 1.71 22.58
N ALA A 642 -24.34 1.58 21.39
CA ALA A 642 -23.66 1.88 20.13
C ALA A 642 -24.14 3.20 19.54
N TYR A 643 -23.26 3.90 18.82
CA TYR A 643 -23.61 5.08 18.03
C TYR A 643 -22.97 5.03 16.64
N CYS A 644 -23.48 5.86 15.73
CA CYS A 644 -22.79 6.19 14.49
C CYS A 644 -22.94 7.69 14.18
N ALA A 645 -22.54 8.13 12.99
CA ALA A 645 -22.64 9.53 12.58
C ALA A 645 -24.10 9.97 12.43
N CYS A 646 -24.82 9.26 11.57
CA CYS A 646 -26.27 9.33 11.47
C CYS A 646 -26.94 8.63 12.66
N PRO A 647 -28.26 8.76 12.85
CA PRO A 647 -29.00 8.14 13.97
C PRO A 647 -28.72 6.65 14.16
N HIS A 648 -29.07 5.81 13.16
CA HIS A 648 -29.37 4.40 13.43
C HIS A 648 -28.76 3.37 12.47
N ALA A 649 -28.10 3.78 11.38
CA ALA A 649 -27.75 2.83 10.31
C ALA A 649 -26.67 1.82 10.75
N ALA A 650 -25.46 2.30 11.05
CA ALA A 650 -24.34 1.44 11.43
C ALA A 650 -24.48 0.92 12.88
N SER A 651 -24.93 1.78 13.80
CA SER A 651 -25.23 1.40 15.19
C SER A 651 -26.33 0.34 15.28
N GLY A 652 -27.31 0.38 14.38
CA GLY A 652 -28.35 -0.63 14.22
C GLY A 652 -27.79 -2.00 13.86
N VAL A 653 -26.85 -2.09 12.93
CA VAL A 653 -26.20 -3.36 12.55
C VAL A 653 -25.49 -3.99 13.76
N VAL A 654 -24.71 -3.21 14.50
CA VAL A 654 -23.97 -3.68 15.69
C VAL A 654 -24.93 -4.13 16.79
N ILE A 655 -25.91 -3.30 17.16
CA ILE A 655 -26.83 -3.61 18.28
C ILE A 655 -27.80 -4.76 17.95
N GLN A 656 -28.28 -4.87 16.70
CA GLN A 656 -29.07 -6.03 16.29
C GLN A 656 -28.24 -7.32 16.33
N THR A 657 -26.96 -7.26 15.96
CA THR A 657 -26.03 -8.41 16.05
C THR A 657 -25.84 -8.85 17.50
N LEU A 658 -25.55 -7.93 18.42
CA LEU A 658 -25.47 -8.21 19.85
C LEU A 658 -26.79 -8.79 20.40
N ARG A 659 -27.94 -8.22 20.03
CA ARG A 659 -29.26 -8.76 20.45
C ARG A 659 -29.51 -10.19 19.96
N ARG A 660 -29.14 -10.53 18.71
CA ARG A 660 -29.22 -11.91 18.19
C ARG A 660 -28.33 -12.89 18.98
N LEU A 661 -27.21 -12.41 19.49
CA LEU A 661 -26.26 -13.16 20.33
C LEU A 661 -26.61 -13.12 21.83
N GLY A 662 -27.81 -12.67 22.19
CA GLY A 662 -28.38 -12.76 23.53
C GLY A 662 -28.11 -11.58 24.47
N TYR A 663 -27.49 -10.50 23.99
CA TYR A 663 -27.23 -9.31 24.80
C TYR A 663 -28.53 -8.53 25.09
N LYS A 664 -28.98 -8.58 26.35
CA LYS A 664 -30.27 -8.01 26.79
C LYS A 664 -30.23 -6.50 26.99
N ASN A 665 -29.13 -5.98 27.55
CA ASN A 665 -29.01 -4.58 27.96
C ASN A 665 -28.28 -3.77 26.86
N THR A 666 -28.99 -3.53 25.76
CA THR A 666 -28.42 -2.89 24.56
C THR A 666 -29.25 -1.70 24.10
N ALA A 667 -28.59 -0.60 23.72
CA ALA A 667 -29.23 0.61 23.19
C ALA A 667 -28.44 1.25 22.04
N ILE A 668 -29.13 2.06 21.24
CA ILE A 668 -28.53 2.92 20.21
C ILE A 668 -28.64 4.38 20.66
N LEU A 669 -27.60 5.19 20.48
CA LEU A 669 -27.67 6.64 20.60
C LEU A 669 -28.59 7.21 19.52
N ASP A 670 -29.76 7.73 19.90
CA ASP A 670 -30.86 8.13 19.01
C ASP A 670 -30.42 9.20 17.98
N GLU A 671 -29.65 10.20 18.43
CA GLU A 671 -29.31 11.36 17.62
C GLU A 671 -27.96 11.23 16.87
N GLY A 672 -27.17 10.19 17.16
CA GLY A 672 -25.80 10.01 16.63
C GLY A 672 -24.75 11.00 17.16
N ILE A 673 -23.48 10.79 16.79
CA ILE A 673 -22.36 11.64 17.26
C ILE A 673 -22.37 13.06 16.65
N LEU A 674 -23.02 13.25 15.50
CA LEU A 674 -23.09 14.58 14.88
C LEU A 674 -23.95 15.53 15.73
N VAL A 675 -25.12 15.09 16.19
CA VAL A 675 -25.96 15.87 17.11
C VAL A 675 -25.32 15.96 18.49
N TRP A 676 -24.67 14.90 18.98
CA TRP A 676 -23.89 14.95 20.23
C TRP A 676 -22.89 16.11 20.25
N SER A 677 -22.12 16.29 19.16
CA SER A 677 -21.19 17.40 19.00
C SER A 677 -21.90 18.76 18.96
N GLN A 678 -23.01 18.87 18.21
CA GLN A 678 -23.84 20.09 18.15
C GLN A 678 -24.45 20.49 19.51
N MET A 679 -24.70 19.52 20.40
CA MET A 679 -25.15 19.77 21.78
C MET A 679 -24.02 20.24 22.72
N GLY A 680 -22.78 20.36 22.22
CA GLY A 680 -21.61 20.77 22.99
C GLY A 680 -21.14 19.71 23.98
N TYR A 681 -21.43 18.43 23.70
CA TYR A 681 -21.03 17.32 24.58
C TYR A 681 -19.59 16.87 24.27
N PRO A 682 -18.87 16.26 25.25
CA PRO A 682 -17.46 15.94 25.10
C PRO A 682 -17.18 15.01 23.92
N ILE A 683 -16.17 15.35 23.13
CA ILE A 683 -15.56 14.51 22.10
C ILE A 683 -14.05 14.41 22.34
N ARG A 684 -13.41 13.38 21.80
CA ARG A 684 -11.95 13.25 21.65
C ARG A 684 -11.59 13.13 20.19
N SER A 685 -10.36 13.48 19.84
CA SER A 685 -9.80 13.41 18.49
C SER A 685 -8.35 12.90 18.58
N GLY A 686 -7.87 12.25 17.53
CA GLY A 686 -6.55 11.61 17.50
C GLY A 686 -5.38 12.52 17.13
N GLN A 687 -5.23 13.64 17.85
CA GLN A 687 -4.10 14.56 17.74
C GLN A 687 -3.51 14.87 19.13
#